data_AF-A0A1R4FYC1-F1
#
_entry.id   AF-A0A1R4FYC1-F1
#
_cell.length_a   1.000
_cell.length_b   1.000
_cell.length_c   1.000
_cell.angle_alpha   90.00
_cell.angle_beta   90.00
_cell.angle_gamma   90.00
#
_symmetry.space_group_name_H-M   'P 1'
#
loop_
_entity.id
_entity.type
_entity.pdbx_description
1 polymer ?
#
loop_
_entity_poly.entity_id
_entity_poly.type
_entity_poly.pdbx_seq_one_letter_code
_entity_poly.pdbx_strand_id
1 'polypeptide(L)'
;MAQVPKLVKGGVATVAGCALAVTGLVLPAQADVASPDIIEPTDGSTQINLLGYNDFHGRITQVEPFAETILSAEQAFGEENTLIISHGDQFGASEFESSVAQDVPSVDALLALGTDHFTAGNHEFDNGYDNRGEGVNGVLQGAQGINDLLEQAGGLYAANVELRADGSKPFKGYETYEIQGQTVAVISAVTASTPSGVNPDGIADIRFTDPVEAVNEVAEALSDGDDANDEADVIIASYHEGGPFNQTEVGSLEEYTERSSLFDSLVNGTDPAVNAIFHAHSHKAYAYDAPVPGGNEGQTRPVIQAGEYAGNVSQVVLDISDEGTVSASSSSVIPAGTTTDEPLGESAQARLDEVVDIRDKAIEEAEVLGAEQIGVVEEDITSAQVWENGSATARDDRGEESSLGGVVADSMLGWANAETENGADLSIMNPGGLRADIDGDGVLTYKDAQLVLPFVNNLSVVTISGAELKNVFEEQWQIDENGEVPGRSYLQLGVSSNVNYSYAGSTSDDPLTSQGDHITSLYIDGEPIADDELYDVVMPSFLAAGGDNFLSLQNAESVFDTGSVDLDAFKAYVQGLPDQTLEPDTTRNGFSVNGYFDDEKNAPSVEAGGELTFTVENVDLKSKGFVANESVVVTLDGEEIGSGELEGVTENGEDNSAQVTITVPETVEPGDYELEIVAQPSESTVQVPLTVTEGDQAAEPVVKTEKDNYTQAETVDGVPYAGANWAPDYYVEVTVTTPEGEAELDPLETDENGVFEGLLIYSTYDEATGEIIEENVEFPVGEYTLTVTQDVPADAEGVSTADAEQLTASTTFTVGDPDDTPVPTPTDDADADSSGTDGNADSSGDDGTADSSGSADDGAAGNADGGNGDDQADQDGDLAQTGADSNLIFGLLAAAAAAIALGATALVMRRQRKA
;
A
#
# COMPACT_ATOMS: atom_id res chain seq x y z
N MET A 1 -32.52 47.10 -20.06
CA MET A 1 -32.49 47.51 -21.49
C MET A 1 -31.14 47.03 -22.04
N ALA A 2 -30.99 46.49 -23.26
CA ALA A 2 -31.94 46.37 -24.37
C ALA A 2 -31.75 45.08 -25.22
N GLN A 3 -32.89 44.49 -25.60
CA GLN A 3 -33.20 43.80 -26.88
C GLN A 3 -32.16 42.93 -27.62
N VAL A 4 -32.51 41.65 -27.75
CA VAL A 4 -32.21 40.80 -28.93
C VAL A 4 -33.48 40.72 -29.82
N PRO A 5 -33.38 40.79 -31.18
CA PRO A 5 -34.55 40.84 -32.07
C PRO A 5 -35.11 39.46 -32.50
N LYS A 6 -36.38 39.45 -32.93
CA LYS A 6 -37.16 38.24 -33.32
C LYS A 6 -37.31 38.08 -34.83
N LEU A 7 -37.36 36.83 -35.34
CA LEU A 7 -38.02 36.42 -36.59
C LEU A 7 -38.29 34.89 -36.59
N VAL A 8 -39.21 34.32 -37.39
CA VAL A 8 -40.69 34.44 -37.31
C VAL A 8 -41.37 33.31 -38.14
N LYS A 9 -42.27 32.57 -37.49
CA LYS A 9 -43.45 31.78 -37.98
C LYS A 9 -43.53 31.20 -39.41
N GLY A 10 -43.91 29.92 -39.46
CA GLY A 10 -44.83 29.31 -40.44
C GLY A 10 -45.16 27.86 -40.01
N GLY A 11 -46.36 27.28 -40.19
CA GLY A 11 -47.65 27.76 -40.71
C GLY A 11 -48.81 26.84 -40.21
N VAL A 12 -50.08 27.11 -40.57
CA VAL A 12 -51.27 26.47 -39.96
C VAL A 12 -52.19 25.77 -41.00
N ALA A 13 -52.68 24.57 -40.67
CA ALA A 13 -53.89 23.96 -41.24
C ALA A 13 -54.49 22.89 -40.28
N THR A 14 -55.82 22.67 -40.30
CA THR A 14 -56.54 21.91 -39.24
C THR A 14 -57.67 21.02 -39.79
N VAL A 15 -57.73 19.74 -39.36
CA VAL A 15 -58.92 18.85 -39.31
C VAL A 15 -58.66 17.83 -38.18
N ALA A 16 -59.15 17.94 -36.94
CA ALA A 16 -60.53 17.85 -36.42
C ALA A 16 -61.04 16.40 -36.19
N GLY A 17 -61.13 15.96 -34.92
CA GLY A 17 -61.80 14.70 -34.52
C GLY A 17 -61.63 14.31 -33.03
N CYS A 18 -62.75 14.30 -32.29
CA CYS A 18 -63.04 13.50 -31.07
C CYS A 18 -62.16 13.57 -29.79
N ALA A 19 -62.68 14.31 -28.79
CA ALA A 19 -62.98 13.88 -27.42
C ALA A 19 -61.92 13.24 -26.48
N LEU A 20 -61.70 13.92 -25.35
CA LEU A 20 -61.58 13.38 -23.98
C LEU A 20 -60.73 12.11 -23.76
N ALA A 21 -59.43 12.33 -23.60
CA ALA A 21 -58.64 11.67 -22.56
C ALA A 21 -57.61 12.68 -22.04
N VAL A 22 -57.84 13.24 -20.85
CA VAL A 22 -56.76 13.81 -20.05
C VAL A 22 -56.30 12.68 -19.15
N THR A 23 -55.40 11.85 -19.67
CA THR A 23 -54.49 11.11 -18.80
C THR A 23 -53.70 12.17 -18.03
N GLY A 24 -53.88 12.22 -16.71
CA GLY A 24 -52.91 12.94 -15.89
C GLY A 24 -51.55 12.31 -16.16
N LEU A 25 -50.56 13.13 -16.53
CA LEU A 25 -49.20 12.72 -16.25
C LEU A 25 -49.09 12.81 -14.73
N VAL A 26 -48.94 11.65 -14.09
CA VAL A 26 -48.14 11.59 -12.88
C VAL A 26 -46.77 12.12 -13.31
N LEU A 27 -46.40 13.29 -12.78
CA LEU A 27 -45.01 13.73 -12.87
C LEU A 27 -44.21 12.78 -11.97
N PRO A 28 -42.97 12.39 -12.35
CA PRO A 28 -42.09 11.76 -11.39
C PRO A 28 -41.95 12.68 -10.16
N ALA A 29 -41.83 12.10 -8.98
CA ALA A 29 -41.59 12.86 -7.77
C ALA A 29 -40.34 13.71 -7.97
N GLN A 30 -40.46 15.03 -7.86
CA GLN A 30 -39.28 15.89 -7.79
C GLN A 30 -38.82 15.87 -6.33
N ALA A 31 -37.50 15.79 -6.12
CA ALA A 31 -36.94 16.08 -4.81
C ALA A 31 -37.22 17.56 -4.48
N ASP A 32 -38.12 17.76 -3.53
CA ASP A 32 -38.43 19.01 -2.84
C ASP A 32 -38.45 18.64 -1.34
N VAL A 33 -38.31 19.64 -0.46
CA VAL A 33 -38.32 19.49 1.01
C VAL A 33 -37.10 18.78 1.64
N ALA A 34 -35.91 19.14 1.16
CA ALA A 34 -34.88 19.54 2.12
C ALA A 34 -35.24 20.95 2.65
N SER A 35 -36.23 21.01 3.55
CA SER A 35 -36.52 22.25 4.29
C SER A 35 -35.43 22.45 5.35
N PRO A 36 -34.85 23.65 5.48
CA PRO A 36 -33.92 23.97 6.55
C PRO A 36 -34.62 24.65 7.75
N ASP A 37 -35.89 24.99 7.61
CA ASP A 37 -36.68 25.71 8.62
C ASP A 37 -37.40 24.73 9.56
N ILE A 38 -37.59 25.13 10.83
CA ILE A 38 -38.44 24.41 11.79
C ILE A 38 -39.88 24.33 11.24
N ILE A 39 -40.51 23.16 11.32
CA ILE A 39 -41.92 22.98 10.97
C ILE A 39 -42.79 23.60 12.07
N GLU A 40 -43.67 24.52 11.70
CA GLU A 40 -44.61 25.17 12.62
C GLU A 40 -45.91 24.35 12.79
N PRO A 41 -46.54 24.33 13.98
CA PRO A 41 -47.75 23.56 14.25
C PRO A 41 -48.97 24.06 13.45
N THR A 42 -49.81 23.13 13.00
CA THR A 42 -51.01 23.44 12.22
C THR A 42 -52.23 23.65 13.12
N ASP A 43 -52.65 24.92 13.19
CA ASP A 43 -53.72 25.49 14.01
C ASP A 43 -55.04 24.65 13.99
N GLY A 44 -55.24 23.82 15.02
CA GLY A 44 -56.43 22.98 15.20
C GLY A 44 -56.36 21.55 14.65
N SER A 45 -55.17 21.04 14.34
CA SER A 45 -54.88 19.61 14.11
C SER A 45 -54.38 18.91 15.38
N THR A 46 -54.34 17.57 15.37
CA THR A 46 -53.65 16.76 16.39
C THR A 46 -52.36 16.25 15.76
N GLN A 47 -51.21 16.62 16.34
CA GLN A 47 -49.89 16.36 15.74
C GLN A 47 -48.94 15.73 16.75
N ILE A 48 -48.16 14.76 16.28
CA ILE A 48 -47.02 14.19 17.00
C ILE A 48 -45.75 14.75 16.34
N ASN A 49 -44.86 15.32 17.15
CA ASN A 49 -43.60 15.91 16.71
C ASN A 49 -42.45 14.96 17.07
N LEU A 50 -41.70 14.49 16.09
CA LEU A 50 -40.55 13.62 16.29
C LEU A 50 -39.30 14.42 15.94
N LEU A 51 -38.44 14.65 16.94
CA LEU A 51 -37.14 15.26 16.77
C LEU A 51 -36.08 14.17 16.83
N GLY A 52 -35.22 14.10 15.83
CA GLY A 52 -34.29 13.00 15.65
C GLY A 52 -32.88 13.49 15.33
N TYR A 53 -31.86 12.79 15.81
CA TYR A 53 -30.46 13.11 15.53
C TYR A 53 -29.59 11.85 15.53
N ASN A 54 -28.50 11.91 14.79
CA ASN A 54 -27.64 10.77 14.48
C ASN A 54 -26.18 11.21 14.43
N ASP A 55 -25.28 10.24 14.59
CA ASP A 55 -23.84 10.36 14.31
C ASP A 55 -23.24 11.56 15.10
N PHE A 56 -23.60 11.67 16.39
CA PHE A 56 -23.22 12.77 17.28
C PHE A 56 -21.75 12.68 17.70
N HIS A 57 -21.17 11.48 17.80
CA HIS A 57 -19.75 11.22 18.11
C HIS A 57 -19.17 12.13 19.19
N GLY A 58 -19.83 12.18 20.35
CA GLY A 58 -19.39 12.95 21.49
C GLY A 58 -19.08 14.44 21.24
N ARG A 59 -19.68 15.10 20.24
CA ARG A 59 -19.39 16.50 19.84
C ARG A 59 -19.97 17.55 20.81
N ILE A 60 -19.59 17.42 22.08
CA ILE A 60 -20.01 18.25 23.21
C ILE A 60 -19.76 19.75 22.97
N THR A 61 -18.69 20.13 22.27
CA THR A 61 -18.39 21.53 21.94
C THR A 61 -19.49 22.21 21.12
N GLN A 62 -20.17 21.43 20.25
CA GLN A 62 -21.24 21.88 19.36
C GLN A 62 -22.65 21.76 19.96
N VAL A 63 -22.79 21.25 21.18
CA VAL A 63 -24.10 20.87 21.74
C VAL A 63 -25.06 22.06 21.96
N GLU A 64 -24.55 23.28 22.20
CA GLU A 64 -25.37 24.47 22.50
C GLU A 64 -26.29 24.90 21.33
N PRO A 65 -25.80 25.22 20.11
CA PRO A 65 -26.67 25.56 18.98
C PRO A 65 -27.58 24.41 18.54
N PHE A 66 -27.15 23.16 18.73
CA PHE A 66 -27.95 21.97 18.49
C PHE A 66 -29.13 21.85 19.47
N ALA A 67 -28.86 22.03 20.76
CA ALA A 67 -29.86 22.07 21.83
C ALA A 67 -30.83 23.26 21.66
N GLU A 68 -30.35 24.44 21.27
CA GLU A 68 -31.21 25.59 20.93
C GLU A 68 -32.23 25.24 19.85
N THR A 69 -31.83 24.49 18.82
CA THR A 69 -32.74 24.04 17.74
C THR A 69 -33.74 23.01 18.21
N ILE A 70 -33.32 21.95 18.92
CA ILE A 70 -34.24 20.93 19.47
C ILE A 70 -35.26 21.58 20.40
N LEU A 71 -34.82 22.39 21.36
CA LEU A 71 -35.69 23.04 22.34
C LEU A 71 -36.61 24.09 21.71
N SER A 72 -36.20 24.74 20.63
CA SER A 72 -37.07 25.65 19.86
C SER A 72 -38.17 24.92 19.09
N ALA A 73 -37.85 23.77 18.49
CA ALA A 73 -38.79 22.95 17.75
C ALA A 73 -39.76 22.22 18.69
N GLU A 74 -39.27 21.67 19.79
CA GLU A 74 -40.08 21.07 20.85
C GLU A 74 -41.06 22.10 21.44
N GLN A 75 -40.59 23.30 21.78
CA GLN A 75 -41.44 24.38 22.31
C GLN A 75 -42.59 24.76 21.37
N ALA A 76 -42.42 24.62 20.05
CA ALA A 76 -43.48 24.93 19.08
C ALA A 76 -44.68 23.98 19.19
N PHE A 77 -44.46 22.69 19.49
CA PHE A 77 -45.52 21.67 19.63
C PHE A 77 -45.91 21.40 21.09
N GLY A 78 -45.00 21.64 22.03
CA GLY A 78 -45.10 21.25 23.43
C GLY A 78 -44.33 19.96 23.73
N GLU A 79 -43.71 19.92 24.91
CA GLU A 79 -43.00 18.78 25.49
C GLU A 79 -43.89 17.52 25.51
N GLU A 80 -45.18 17.66 25.88
CA GLU A 80 -46.12 16.54 25.92
C GLU A 80 -46.61 16.00 24.56
N ASN A 81 -46.17 16.62 23.47
CA ASN A 81 -46.52 16.27 22.09
C ASN A 81 -45.29 15.92 21.24
N THR A 82 -44.10 15.91 21.85
CA THR A 82 -42.80 15.71 21.20
C THR A 82 -42.14 14.42 21.70
N LEU A 83 -41.29 13.82 20.88
CA LEU A 83 -40.36 12.75 21.26
C LEU A 83 -38.96 13.08 20.69
N ILE A 84 -37.91 12.99 21.50
CA ILE A 84 -36.53 13.25 21.10
C ILE A 84 -35.77 11.92 20.98
N ILE A 85 -35.31 11.58 19.78
CA ILE A 85 -34.77 10.26 19.43
C ILE A 85 -33.30 10.37 19.00
N SER A 86 -32.43 9.58 19.63
CA SER A 86 -31.10 9.26 19.10
C SER A 86 -31.20 8.06 18.15
N HIS A 87 -30.55 8.16 16.99
CA HIS A 87 -30.45 7.10 15.97
C HIS A 87 -29.06 6.43 15.96
N GLY A 88 -28.34 6.41 17.10
CA GLY A 88 -27.03 5.75 17.24
C GLY A 88 -25.83 6.66 17.04
N ASP A 89 -24.64 6.12 17.32
CA ASP A 89 -23.32 6.77 17.32
C ASP A 89 -23.30 8.07 18.13
N GLN A 90 -23.67 7.95 19.40
CA GLN A 90 -23.71 9.05 20.35
C GLN A 90 -22.35 9.28 21.03
N PHE A 91 -21.55 8.23 21.10
CA PHE A 91 -20.19 8.20 21.63
C PHE A 91 -19.34 7.21 20.81
N GLY A 92 -18.01 7.24 21.00
CA GLY A 92 -17.06 6.63 20.06
C GLY A 92 -16.81 7.50 18.82
N ALA A 93 -15.59 7.38 18.26
CA ALA A 93 -14.98 8.37 17.33
C ALA A 93 -15.08 9.85 17.81
N SER A 94 -15.07 10.03 19.13
CA SER A 94 -15.41 11.29 19.79
C SER A 94 -14.31 12.35 19.73
N GLU A 95 -14.69 13.63 19.87
CA GLU A 95 -13.71 14.70 20.01
C GLU A 95 -13.03 14.66 21.39
N PHE A 96 -11.88 15.32 21.49
CA PHE A 96 -11.01 15.27 22.67
C PHE A 96 -11.77 15.55 23.98
N GLU A 97 -12.63 16.57 23.95
CA GLU A 97 -13.42 17.05 25.08
C GLU A 97 -14.38 16.02 25.70
N SER A 98 -14.75 14.98 24.94
CA SER A 98 -15.58 13.88 25.44
C SER A 98 -14.79 12.58 25.61
N SER A 99 -13.92 12.22 24.66
CA SER A 99 -13.17 10.96 24.70
C SER A 99 -12.26 10.87 25.93
N VAL A 100 -11.60 11.97 26.32
CA VAL A 100 -10.76 12.05 27.53
C VAL A 100 -11.55 11.82 28.84
N ALA A 101 -12.87 12.03 28.79
CA ALA A 101 -13.81 11.80 29.89
C ALA A 101 -14.66 10.52 29.70
N GLN A 102 -14.23 9.61 28.81
CA GLN A 102 -14.95 8.39 28.43
C GLN A 102 -16.39 8.63 27.95
N ASP A 103 -16.60 9.73 27.23
CA ASP A 103 -17.87 10.21 26.65
C ASP A 103 -19.05 10.43 27.63
N VAL A 104 -18.82 10.27 28.93
CA VAL A 104 -19.80 10.51 30.00
C VAL A 104 -20.43 11.91 29.91
N PRO A 105 -19.69 13.02 29.66
CA PRO A 105 -20.29 14.34 29.55
C PRO A 105 -21.22 14.49 28.33
N SER A 106 -20.95 13.79 27.23
CA SER A 106 -21.83 13.83 26.07
C SER A 106 -23.16 13.14 26.36
N VAL A 107 -23.13 11.94 26.94
CA VAL A 107 -24.37 11.23 27.29
C VAL A 107 -25.15 11.99 28.39
N ASP A 108 -24.47 12.58 29.37
CA ASP A 108 -25.09 13.42 30.41
C ASP A 108 -25.77 14.66 29.81
N ALA A 109 -25.13 15.34 28.84
CA ALA A 109 -25.71 16.48 28.12
C ALA A 109 -26.92 16.08 27.26
N LEU A 110 -26.86 14.96 26.54
CA LEU A 110 -27.98 14.47 25.73
C LEU A 110 -29.20 14.03 26.58
N LEU A 111 -28.97 13.62 27.83
CA LEU A 111 -30.01 13.36 28.82
C LEU A 111 -30.55 14.65 29.45
N ALA A 112 -29.71 15.64 29.76
CA ALA A 112 -30.14 16.96 30.24
C ALA A 112 -30.97 17.72 29.20
N LEU A 113 -30.69 17.52 27.91
CA LEU A 113 -31.51 18.01 26.79
C LEU A 113 -32.91 17.38 26.76
N GLY A 114 -33.05 16.15 27.26
CA GLY A 114 -34.30 15.39 27.30
C GLY A 114 -34.45 14.37 26.18
N THR A 115 -33.38 13.67 25.77
CA THR A 115 -33.51 12.56 24.81
C THR A 115 -34.28 11.38 25.43
N ASP A 116 -35.38 10.98 24.79
CA ASP A 116 -36.32 9.95 25.26
C ASP A 116 -35.95 8.52 24.82
N HIS A 117 -35.15 8.39 23.75
CA HIS A 117 -34.82 7.10 23.14
C HIS A 117 -33.39 7.07 22.59
N PHE A 118 -32.66 5.97 22.83
CA PHE A 118 -31.27 5.79 22.38
C PHE A 118 -31.11 4.52 21.54
N THR A 119 -31.09 4.67 20.22
CA THR A 119 -30.73 3.58 19.30
C THR A 119 -29.24 3.23 19.45
N ALA A 120 -28.87 1.96 19.27
CA ALA A 120 -27.46 1.59 19.11
C ALA A 120 -26.98 1.89 17.68
N GLY A 121 -25.84 2.54 17.54
CA GLY A 121 -25.01 2.53 16.34
C GLY A 121 -23.86 1.54 16.46
N ASN A 122 -22.86 1.65 15.58
CA ASN A 122 -21.69 0.78 15.64
C ASN A 122 -20.68 1.26 16.68
N HIS A 123 -20.49 2.57 16.85
CA HIS A 123 -19.49 3.12 17.76
C HIS A 123 -19.85 2.91 19.24
N GLU A 124 -21.13 2.69 19.57
CA GLU A 124 -21.55 2.12 20.86
C GLU A 124 -20.84 0.79 21.20
N PHE A 125 -20.31 0.05 20.21
CA PHE A 125 -19.60 -1.23 20.39
C PHE A 125 -18.07 -1.14 20.27
N ASP A 126 -17.47 0.04 20.08
CA ASP A 126 -16.00 0.22 19.90
C ASP A 126 -15.18 -0.53 20.97
N ASN A 127 -15.55 -0.33 22.23
CA ASN A 127 -14.88 -0.93 23.38
C ASN A 127 -15.24 -2.41 23.61
N GLY A 128 -16.21 -2.95 22.86
CA GLY A 128 -16.74 -4.30 22.99
C GLY A 128 -17.87 -4.48 24.02
N TYR A 129 -18.37 -5.71 24.11
CA TYR A 129 -19.59 -6.09 24.82
C TYR A 129 -19.33 -7.24 25.84
N ASP A 130 -19.79 -7.09 27.08
CA ASP A 130 -19.67 -8.13 28.11
C ASP A 130 -21.05 -8.67 28.59
N ASN A 131 -21.32 -9.91 28.19
CA ASN A 131 -22.49 -10.73 28.54
C ASN A 131 -22.45 -11.27 30.00
N ARG A 132 -21.41 -10.95 30.79
CA ARG A 132 -21.21 -11.46 32.17
C ARG A 132 -21.74 -10.50 33.24
N GLY A 133 -22.24 -9.33 32.87
CA GLY A 133 -22.82 -8.34 33.80
C GLY A 133 -24.23 -8.68 34.29
N GLU A 134 -24.58 -8.26 35.51
CA GLU A 134 -25.97 -8.26 36.00
C GLU A 134 -26.62 -6.90 35.67
N GLY A 135 -27.14 -6.73 34.45
CA GLY A 135 -27.80 -5.50 34.00
C GLY A 135 -28.81 -5.74 32.87
N VAL A 136 -29.70 -4.78 32.62
CA VAL A 136 -30.55 -4.79 31.41
C VAL A 136 -29.66 -4.41 30.22
N ASN A 137 -29.69 -5.20 29.15
CA ASN A 137 -28.81 -5.18 27.96
C ASN A 137 -27.45 -5.90 28.06
N GLY A 138 -26.94 -6.22 29.26
CA GLY A 138 -25.51 -6.53 29.43
C GLY A 138 -24.70 -5.24 29.58
N VAL A 139 -23.36 -5.29 29.44
CA VAL A 139 -22.50 -4.13 29.73
C VAL A 139 -21.61 -3.80 28.54
N LEU A 140 -21.66 -2.56 28.07
CA LEU A 140 -20.65 -2.02 27.14
C LEU A 140 -19.33 -1.86 27.90
N GLN A 141 -18.26 -2.50 27.41
CA GLN A 141 -16.95 -2.49 28.06
C GLN A 141 -16.33 -1.09 28.01
N GLY A 142 -15.37 -0.79 28.90
CA GLY A 142 -14.77 0.54 29.09
C GLY A 142 -15.70 1.61 29.69
N ALA A 143 -16.96 1.65 29.26
CA ALA A 143 -17.91 2.75 29.37
C ALA A 143 -18.76 2.76 30.67
N GLN A 144 -18.18 2.50 31.85
CA GLN A 144 -18.97 2.30 33.08
C GLN A 144 -19.90 3.48 33.42
N GLY A 145 -19.45 4.73 33.25
CA GLY A 145 -20.29 5.91 33.48
C GLY A 145 -21.46 6.02 32.49
N ILE A 146 -21.27 5.60 31.24
CA ILE A 146 -22.33 5.60 30.23
C ILE A 146 -23.38 4.52 30.51
N ASN A 147 -22.97 3.31 30.93
CA ASN A 147 -23.93 2.25 31.26
C ASN A 147 -24.90 2.69 32.39
N ASP A 148 -24.38 3.35 33.43
CA ASP A 148 -25.18 3.92 34.52
C ASP A 148 -26.15 5.04 34.03
N LEU A 149 -25.76 5.82 33.01
CA LEU A 149 -26.62 6.85 32.40
C LEU A 149 -27.69 6.24 31.47
N LEU A 150 -27.32 5.28 30.62
CA LEU A 150 -28.25 4.62 29.72
C LEU A 150 -29.28 3.74 30.46
N GLU A 151 -28.94 3.11 31.59
CA GLU A 151 -29.95 2.43 32.42
C GLU A 151 -30.99 3.42 32.99
N GLN A 152 -30.58 4.65 33.34
CA GLN A 152 -31.50 5.71 33.75
C GLN A 152 -32.38 6.22 32.58
N ALA A 153 -31.86 6.16 31.34
CA ALA A 153 -32.59 6.47 30.10
C ALA A 153 -33.56 5.35 29.65
N GLY A 154 -33.62 4.21 30.35
CA GLY A 154 -34.44 3.05 29.99
C GLY A 154 -33.74 2.02 29.08
N GLY A 155 -32.49 2.28 28.70
CA GLY A 155 -31.60 1.38 27.96
C GLY A 155 -31.17 1.90 26.59
N LEU A 156 -30.23 1.17 25.99
CA LEU A 156 -29.89 1.24 24.57
C LEU A 156 -30.77 0.23 23.79
N TYR A 157 -31.17 0.55 22.55
CA TYR A 157 -32.14 -0.24 21.79
C TYR A 157 -31.57 -0.77 20.46
N ALA A 158 -31.67 -2.10 20.25
CA ALA A 158 -31.22 -2.79 19.05
C ALA A 158 -31.97 -4.13 18.83
N ALA A 159 -32.85 -4.20 17.84
CA ALA A 159 -33.72 -5.34 17.53
C ALA A 159 -33.03 -6.47 16.76
N ASN A 160 -31.88 -6.20 16.12
CA ASN A 160 -31.14 -7.12 15.26
C ASN A 160 -29.83 -7.64 15.90
N VAL A 161 -29.62 -7.40 17.19
CA VAL A 161 -28.47 -7.96 17.92
C VAL A 161 -28.90 -9.23 18.66
N GLU A 162 -28.12 -10.31 18.53
CA GLU A 162 -28.38 -11.60 19.15
C GLU A 162 -27.12 -12.20 19.79
N LEU A 163 -27.26 -12.86 20.94
CA LEU A 163 -26.19 -13.67 21.53
C LEU A 163 -25.88 -14.89 20.64
N ARG A 164 -24.63 -15.04 20.20
CA ARG A 164 -24.17 -16.20 19.39
C ARG A 164 -24.38 -17.55 20.09
N ALA A 165 -24.50 -17.56 21.42
CA ALA A 165 -24.67 -18.75 22.24
C ALA A 165 -26.03 -19.47 22.05
N ASP A 166 -27.14 -18.72 21.89
CA ASP A 166 -28.48 -19.30 21.77
C ASP A 166 -29.49 -18.53 20.88
N GLY A 167 -29.13 -17.35 20.36
CA GLY A 167 -29.99 -16.50 19.54
C GLY A 167 -30.96 -15.62 20.35
N SER A 168 -30.78 -15.49 21.66
CA SER A 168 -31.56 -14.51 22.44
C SER A 168 -31.03 -13.08 22.20
N LYS A 169 -31.95 -12.11 22.09
CA LYS A 169 -31.62 -10.69 21.91
C LYS A 169 -31.17 -10.11 23.26
N PRO A 170 -29.95 -9.55 23.40
CA PRO A 170 -29.49 -9.01 24.67
C PRO A 170 -30.13 -7.65 24.97
N PHE A 171 -30.28 -6.81 23.94
CA PHE A 171 -30.92 -5.48 24.01
C PHE A 171 -32.45 -5.58 23.84
N LYS A 172 -33.17 -4.56 24.32
CA LYS A 172 -34.56 -4.32 23.87
C LYS A 172 -34.55 -3.95 22.38
N GLY A 173 -35.56 -4.40 21.62
CA GLY A 173 -35.73 -4.01 20.21
C GLY A 173 -36.54 -2.73 19.99
N TYR A 174 -37.36 -2.32 20.96
CA TYR A 174 -38.24 -1.15 20.87
C TYR A 174 -38.57 -0.60 22.27
N GLU A 175 -39.18 0.59 22.31
CA GLU A 175 -39.93 1.11 23.47
C GLU A 175 -41.21 1.82 23.01
N THR A 176 -42.18 1.98 23.92
CA THR A 176 -43.48 2.61 23.65
C THR A 176 -43.71 3.89 24.46
N TYR A 177 -44.33 4.89 23.83
CA TYR A 177 -44.54 6.24 24.35
C TYR A 177 -45.99 6.70 24.11
N GLU A 178 -46.63 7.29 25.12
CA GLU A 178 -48.03 7.74 25.07
C GLU A 178 -48.12 9.22 24.67
N ILE A 179 -48.31 9.52 23.38
CA ILE A 179 -48.25 10.88 22.83
C ILE A 179 -49.56 11.23 22.13
N GLN A 180 -50.15 12.40 22.43
CA GLN A 180 -51.50 12.81 21.97
C GLN A 180 -52.64 11.83 22.33
N GLY A 181 -52.38 10.78 23.13
CA GLY A 181 -53.32 9.67 23.39
C GLY A 181 -53.24 8.52 22.38
N GLN A 182 -52.13 8.44 21.63
CA GLN A 182 -51.74 7.34 20.75
C GLN A 182 -50.54 6.61 21.36
N THR A 183 -50.45 5.29 21.16
CA THR A 183 -49.25 4.51 21.49
C THR A 183 -48.26 4.61 20.34
N VAL A 184 -47.11 5.26 20.58
CA VAL A 184 -46.02 5.43 19.62
C VAL A 184 -44.89 4.47 19.95
N ALA A 185 -44.57 3.54 19.06
CA ALA A 185 -43.44 2.65 19.20
C ALA A 185 -42.24 3.15 18.38
N VAL A 186 -41.05 3.17 18.99
CA VAL A 186 -39.77 3.35 18.28
C VAL A 186 -39.06 2.01 18.26
N ILE A 187 -38.93 1.42 17.07
CA ILE A 187 -38.20 0.17 16.83
C ILE A 187 -36.82 0.53 16.30
N SER A 188 -35.77 0.01 16.93
CA SER A 188 -34.40 0.48 16.70
C SER A 188 -33.50 -0.67 16.27
N ALA A 189 -32.68 -0.48 15.24
CA ALA A 189 -31.78 -1.52 14.72
C ALA A 189 -30.48 -0.90 14.19
N VAL A 190 -29.36 -1.60 14.39
CA VAL A 190 -28.01 -1.16 14.00
C VAL A 190 -27.60 -1.79 12.67
N THR A 191 -26.64 -1.21 11.95
CA THR A 191 -26.05 -1.81 10.74
C THR A 191 -25.63 -3.27 10.98
N ALA A 192 -25.81 -4.11 9.95
CA ALA A 192 -25.25 -5.47 9.96
C ALA A 192 -23.72 -5.48 9.83
N SER A 193 -23.13 -4.35 9.42
CA SER A 193 -21.70 -4.16 9.14
C SER A 193 -20.85 -3.80 10.36
N THR A 194 -21.43 -3.65 11.56
CA THR A 194 -20.67 -3.41 12.80
C THR A 194 -19.42 -4.30 12.96
N PRO A 195 -19.43 -5.61 12.60
CA PRO A 195 -18.24 -6.46 12.69
C PRO A 195 -17.04 -6.11 11.80
N SER A 196 -17.17 -5.19 10.83
CA SER A 196 -16.03 -4.62 10.09
C SER A 196 -15.61 -3.23 10.58
N GLY A 197 -16.38 -2.62 11.49
CA GLY A 197 -16.09 -1.30 12.07
C GLY A 197 -15.57 -1.32 13.51
N VAL A 198 -15.73 -2.42 14.25
CA VAL A 198 -15.31 -2.54 15.66
C VAL A 198 -14.50 -3.82 15.92
N ASN A 199 -13.78 -3.88 17.04
CA ASN A 199 -12.93 -5.02 17.41
C ASN A 199 -13.73 -6.35 17.45
N PRO A 200 -13.41 -7.35 16.60
CA PRO A 200 -14.13 -8.62 16.53
C PRO A 200 -14.13 -9.46 17.81
N ASP A 201 -13.05 -9.41 18.60
CA ASP A 201 -12.95 -10.09 19.90
C ASP A 201 -13.80 -9.37 20.95
N GLY A 202 -13.87 -8.05 20.88
CA GLY A 202 -14.79 -7.22 21.68
C GLY A 202 -16.27 -7.59 21.49
N ILE A 203 -16.65 -8.05 20.30
CA ILE A 203 -18.02 -8.49 19.97
C ILE A 203 -18.18 -10.01 19.85
N ALA A 204 -17.25 -10.82 20.36
CA ALA A 204 -17.22 -12.28 20.14
C ALA A 204 -18.50 -13.03 20.60
N ASP A 205 -19.20 -12.54 21.61
CA ASP A 205 -20.44 -13.14 22.13
C ASP A 205 -21.73 -12.73 21.37
N ILE A 206 -21.71 -11.66 20.54
CA ILE A 206 -22.90 -11.11 19.85
C ILE A 206 -22.77 -11.14 18.32
N ARG A 207 -23.89 -11.31 17.63
CA ARG A 207 -23.99 -11.13 16.17
C ARG A 207 -25.05 -10.08 15.83
N PHE A 208 -24.85 -9.46 14.69
CA PHE A 208 -25.75 -8.51 14.07
C PHE A 208 -26.47 -9.24 12.91
N THR A 209 -27.80 -9.17 12.87
CA THR A 209 -28.64 -9.74 11.80
C THR A 209 -29.10 -8.64 10.85
N ASP A 210 -29.79 -9.02 9.77
CA ASP A 210 -30.42 -8.05 8.88
C ASP A 210 -31.34 -7.09 9.69
N PRO A 211 -31.15 -5.77 9.57
CA PRO A 211 -31.91 -4.81 10.37
C PRO A 211 -33.37 -4.71 9.92
N VAL A 212 -33.65 -4.91 8.63
CA VAL A 212 -35.00 -4.82 8.05
C VAL A 212 -35.83 -6.05 8.42
N GLU A 213 -35.25 -7.26 8.37
CA GLU A 213 -35.93 -8.45 8.89
C GLU A 213 -36.28 -8.31 10.39
N ALA A 214 -35.39 -7.72 11.18
CA ALA A 214 -35.60 -7.53 12.62
C ALA A 214 -36.62 -6.43 12.95
N VAL A 215 -36.60 -5.29 12.24
CA VAL A 215 -37.62 -4.24 12.40
C VAL A 215 -38.98 -4.75 11.94
N ASN A 216 -39.04 -5.54 10.86
CA ASN A 216 -40.29 -6.12 10.37
C ASN A 216 -40.85 -7.19 11.32
N GLU A 217 -40.02 -8.02 11.96
CA GLU A 217 -40.45 -8.96 13.01
C GLU A 217 -41.16 -8.22 14.16
N VAL A 218 -40.60 -7.09 14.60
CA VAL A 218 -41.20 -6.27 15.65
C VAL A 218 -42.44 -5.53 15.14
N ALA A 219 -42.42 -4.96 13.93
CA ALA A 219 -43.55 -4.21 13.38
C ALA A 219 -44.79 -5.10 13.13
N GLU A 220 -44.61 -6.35 12.67
CA GLU A 220 -45.71 -7.34 12.61
C GLU A 220 -46.23 -7.62 14.03
N ALA A 221 -45.34 -7.80 15.02
CA ALA A 221 -45.71 -8.11 16.39
C ALA A 221 -46.36 -6.95 17.17
N LEU A 222 -46.17 -5.68 16.77
CA LEU A 222 -46.81 -4.51 17.38
C LEU A 222 -48.11 -4.08 16.67
N SER A 223 -48.58 -4.86 15.67
CA SER A 223 -49.76 -4.53 14.87
C SER A 223 -50.64 -5.74 14.46
N ASP A 224 -50.47 -6.91 15.08
CA ASP A 224 -51.21 -8.13 14.73
C ASP A 224 -52.63 -8.22 15.36
N GLY A 225 -52.89 -7.42 16.40
CA GLY A 225 -54.17 -7.34 17.09
C GLY A 225 -54.33 -8.30 18.28
N ASP A 226 -53.24 -8.75 18.91
CA ASP A 226 -53.27 -9.54 20.15
C ASP A 226 -53.00 -8.64 21.38
N ASP A 227 -54.05 -8.37 22.18
CA ASP A 227 -54.03 -7.62 23.47
C ASP A 227 -53.02 -8.19 24.54
N ALA A 228 -52.15 -9.13 24.17
CA ALA A 228 -51.10 -9.74 24.96
C ALA A 228 -49.68 -9.23 24.64
N ASN A 229 -49.50 -8.46 23.55
CA ASN A 229 -48.29 -7.71 23.20
C ASN A 229 -48.50 -6.19 23.50
N ASP A 230 -47.53 -5.35 23.15
CA ASP A 230 -47.60 -3.88 23.30
C ASP A 230 -48.07 -3.18 22.00
N GLU A 231 -49.29 -3.45 21.55
CA GLU A 231 -49.92 -2.90 20.32
C GLU A 231 -49.70 -1.39 20.15
N ALA A 232 -49.28 -0.94 18.97
CA ALA A 232 -48.93 0.44 18.67
C ALA A 232 -49.85 1.09 17.60
N ASP A 233 -50.29 2.33 17.85
CA ASP A 233 -51.06 3.13 16.87
C ASP A 233 -50.15 3.79 15.82
N VAL A 234 -48.88 4.03 16.20
CA VAL A 234 -47.85 4.67 15.36
C VAL A 234 -46.53 3.90 15.54
N ILE A 235 -45.91 3.49 14.45
CA ILE A 235 -44.64 2.74 14.45
C ILE A 235 -43.58 3.53 13.69
N ILE A 236 -42.44 3.77 14.36
CA ILE A 236 -41.27 4.46 13.84
C ILE A 236 -40.12 3.46 13.72
N ALA A 237 -39.44 3.42 12.57
CA ALA A 237 -38.18 2.70 12.43
C ALA A 237 -37.01 3.67 12.61
N SER A 238 -36.07 3.28 13.47
CA SER A 238 -34.83 3.99 13.78
C SER A 238 -33.66 3.11 13.39
N TYR A 239 -33.16 3.29 12.16
CA TYR A 239 -32.02 2.53 11.67
C TYR A 239 -30.73 3.30 11.91
N HIS A 240 -29.78 2.70 12.63
CA HIS A 240 -28.37 3.03 12.48
C HIS A 240 -27.76 2.36 11.26
N GLU A 241 -28.31 2.74 10.11
CA GLU A 241 -27.95 2.36 8.76
C GLU A 241 -28.53 3.42 7.81
N GLY A 242 -27.99 3.59 6.60
CA GLY A 242 -28.39 4.71 5.76
C GLY A 242 -28.06 4.64 4.27
N GLY A 243 -27.69 5.78 3.71
CA GLY A 243 -27.40 5.95 2.29
C GLY A 243 -25.99 5.47 1.90
N PRO A 244 -25.69 5.36 0.60
CA PRO A 244 -24.35 5.02 0.12
C PRO A 244 -23.30 6.06 0.57
N PHE A 245 -22.27 5.61 1.26
CA PHE A 245 -21.15 6.43 1.74
C PHE A 245 -20.39 7.17 0.63
N ASN A 246 -20.17 6.49 -0.51
CA ASN A 246 -19.22 6.86 -1.57
C ASN A 246 -19.66 8.02 -2.49
N GLN A 247 -20.50 8.94 -2.01
CA GLN A 247 -20.97 10.10 -2.77
C GLN A 247 -20.69 11.43 -2.05
N THR A 248 -20.13 12.38 -2.81
CA THR A 248 -19.81 13.76 -2.40
C THR A 248 -21.00 14.72 -2.49
N GLU A 249 -22.03 14.38 -3.28
CA GLU A 249 -23.32 15.06 -3.33
C GLU A 249 -24.43 14.10 -2.88
N VAL A 250 -25.50 14.64 -2.31
CA VAL A 250 -26.69 13.86 -1.92
C VAL A 250 -27.55 13.60 -3.16
N GLY A 251 -27.65 12.33 -3.56
CA GLY A 251 -28.43 11.91 -4.72
C GLY A 251 -29.95 11.92 -4.49
N SER A 252 -30.69 11.51 -5.52
CA SER A 252 -32.15 11.37 -5.43
C SER A 252 -32.58 10.03 -4.82
N LEU A 253 -33.79 9.94 -4.27
CA LEU A 253 -34.34 8.68 -3.73
C LEU A 253 -34.29 7.54 -4.76
N GLU A 254 -34.74 7.80 -5.99
CA GLU A 254 -34.74 6.84 -7.11
C GLU A 254 -33.32 6.34 -7.40
N GLU A 255 -32.35 7.25 -7.49
CA GLU A 255 -30.92 6.95 -7.68
C GLU A 255 -30.29 6.17 -6.53
N TYR A 256 -30.57 6.51 -5.27
CA TYR A 256 -30.05 5.78 -4.13
C TYR A 256 -30.63 4.35 -4.07
N THR A 257 -31.91 4.16 -4.38
CA THR A 257 -32.52 2.81 -4.48
C THR A 257 -32.05 2.02 -5.71
N GLU A 258 -31.77 2.66 -6.85
CA GLU A 258 -31.20 1.97 -8.02
C GLU A 258 -29.74 1.56 -7.82
N ARG A 259 -28.99 2.24 -6.94
CA ARG A 259 -27.55 2.01 -6.70
C ARG A 259 -27.24 1.15 -5.48
N SER A 260 -27.98 1.26 -4.38
CA SER A 260 -27.74 0.49 -3.16
C SER A 260 -28.91 -0.43 -2.84
N SER A 261 -28.67 -1.74 -2.96
CA SER A 261 -29.68 -2.76 -2.60
C SER A 261 -30.00 -2.79 -1.10
N LEU A 262 -29.07 -2.34 -0.26
CA LEU A 262 -29.28 -2.13 1.17
C LEU A 262 -30.26 -0.96 1.40
N PHE A 263 -30.04 0.19 0.75
CA PHE A 263 -30.94 1.34 0.85
C PHE A 263 -32.33 1.06 0.25
N ASP A 264 -32.41 0.29 -0.84
CA ASP A 264 -33.68 -0.23 -1.36
C ASP A 264 -34.39 -1.13 -0.33
N SER A 265 -33.66 -1.99 0.39
CA SER A 265 -34.22 -2.81 1.48
C SER A 265 -34.74 -1.95 2.63
N LEU A 266 -33.98 -0.95 3.11
CA LEU A 266 -34.41 -0.04 4.17
C LEU A 266 -35.69 0.72 3.79
N VAL A 267 -35.75 1.29 2.57
CA VAL A 267 -36.89 2.11 2.13
C VAL A 267 -38.11 1.27 1.74
N ASN A 268 -37.91 0.28 0.86
CA ASN A 268 -38.98 -0.49 0.20
C ASN A 268 -39.23 -1.87 0.83
N GLY A 269 -38.30 -2.39 1.63
CA GLY A 269 -38.43 -3.65 2.38
C GLY A 269 -39.01 -3.50 3.79
N THR A 270 -38.85 -2.34 4.43
CA THR A 270 -39.46 -2.03 5.75
C THR A 270 -40.99 -2.09 5.69
N ASP A 271 -41.62 -2.71 6.69
CA ASP A 271 -43.03 -3.10 6.71
C ASP A 271 -44.00 -1.92 6.44
N PRO A 272 -45.15 -2.13 5.76
CA PRO A 272 -46.10 -1.05 5.45
C PRO A 272 -46.79 -0.40 6.67
N ALA A 273 -46.72 -1.01 7.86
CA ALA A 273 -47.22 -0.42 9.10
C ALA A 273 -46.32 0.74 9.61
N VAL A 274 -45.02 0.71 9.30
CA VAL A 274 -44.05 1.74 9.74
C VAL A 274 -44.35 3.08 9.06
N ASN A 275 -44.64 4.09 9.89
CA ASN A 275 -45.15 5.40 9.47
C ASN A 275 -44.06 6.43 9.16
N ALA A 276 -42.85 6.26 9.72
CA ALA A 276 -41.68 7.07 9.44
C ALA A 276 -40.41 6.23 9.59
N ILE A 277 -39.39 6.53 8.78
CA ILE A 277 -38.08 5.88 8.85
C ILE A 277 -37.02 6.96 9.08
N PHE A 278 -36.25 6.81 10.16
CA PHE A 278 -35.02 7.54 10.40
C PHE A 278 -33.83 6.64 10.06
N HIS A 279 -32.84 7.23 9.40
CA HIS A 279 -31.55 6.64 9.06
C HIS A 279 -30.43 7.39 9.79
N ALA A 280 -29.26 6.76 9.82
CA ALA A 280 -28.02 7.27 10.43
C ALA A 280 -26.82 6.61 9.72
N HIS A 281 -25.65 6.50 10.35
CA HIS A 281 -24.45 5.77 9.90
C HIS A 281 -23.74 6.35 8.66
N SER A 282 -24.47 6.78 7.62
CA SER A 282 -23.90 7.28 6.37
C SER A 282 -23.47 8.76 6.38
N HIS A 283 -23.70 9.47 7.50
CA HIS A 283 -23.38 10.88 7.74
C HIS A 283 -23.98 11.87 6.71
N LYS A 284 -25.03 11.49 5.97
CA LYS A 284 -25.65 12.33 4.93
C LYS A 284 -26.87 13.10 5.48
N ALA A 285 -27.11 14.30 4.96
CA ALA A 285 -28.31 15.09 5.27
C ALA A 285 -29.33 14.96 4.12
N TYR A 286 -30.46 14.28 4.36
CA TYR A 286 -31.55 14.15 3.38
C TYR A 286 -32.91 13.97 4.05
N ALA A 287 -33.98 14.34 3.35
CA ALA A 287 -35.35 13.98 3.66
C ALA A 287 -36.12 13.67 2.36
N TYR A 288 -36.87 12.57 2.35
CA TYR A 288 -37.63 12.11 1.19
C TYR A 288 -39.05 11.65 1.59
N ASP A 289 -40.06 12.03 0.81
CA ASP A 289 -41.37 11.35 0.80
C ASP A 289 -41.27 10.06 -0.04
N ALA A 290 -40.88 8.95 0.60
CA ALA A 290 -40.77 7.67 -0.08
C ALA A 290 -42.14 6.98 -0.23
N PRO A 291 -42.43 6.28 -1.34
CA PRO A 291 -43.62 5.43 -1.45
C PRO A 291 -43.66 4.36 -0.35
N VAL A 292 -44.86 3.87 0.00
CA VAL A 292 -45.02 2.70 0.87
C VAL A 292 -45.45 1.48 0.03
N PRO A 293 -44.53 0.56 -0.34
CA PRO A 293 -44.90 -0.71 -0.95
C PRO A 293 -45.91 -1.47 -0.09
N GLY A 294 -46.89 -2.14 -0.69
CA GLY A 294 -47.96 -2.83 0.04
C GLY A 294 -49.00 -1.92 0.73
N GLY A 295 -48.71 -0.63 0.93
CA GLY A 295 -49.61 0.38 1.48
C GLY A 295 -50.73 0.82 0.53
N ASN A 296 -51.40 1.94 0.88
CA ASN A 296 -52.50 2.46 0.08
C ASN A 296 -52.02 3.13 -1.23
N GLU A 297 -52.90 3.19 -2.25
CA GLU A 297 -52.55 3.76 -3.57
C GLU A 297 -52.18 5.25 -3.46
N GLY A 298 -50.87 5.54 -3.58
CA GLY A 298 -50.32 6.90 -3.46
C GLY A 298 -49.92 7.31 -2.03
N GLN A 299 -49.84 6.36 -1.08
CA GLN A 299 -49.30 6.60 0.25
C GLN A 299 -47.76 6.74 0.22
N THR A 300 -47.25 7.75 0.92
CA THR A 300 -45.82 7.95 1.20
C THR A 300 -45.55 7.89 2.71
N ARG A 301 -44.28 7.82 3.08
CA ARG A 301 -43.73 8.02 4.43
C ARG A 301 -42.42 8.80 4.35
N PRO A 302 -42.06 9.59 5.38
CA PRO A 302 -40.77 10.26 5.43
C PRO A 302 -39.64 9.23 5.66
N VAL A 303 -38.54 9.42 4.92
CA VAL A 303 -37.24 8.77 5.11
C VAL A 303 -36.21 9.87 5.27
N ILE A 304 -35.50 9.92 6.40
CA ILE A 304 -34.73 11.10 6.82
C ILE A 304 -33.42 10.75 7.54
N GLN A 305 -32.38 11.57 7.35
CA GLN A 305 -31.11 11.55 8.10
C GLN A 305 -30.58 12.99 8.28
N ALA A 306 -29.97 13.30 9.42
CA ALA A 306 -29.61 14.67 9.83
C ALA A 306 -28.12 15.06 9.59
N GLY A 307 -27.36 14.31 8.79
CA GLY A 307 -25.92 14.56 8.64
C GLY A 307 -25.12 13.92 9.77
N GLU A 308 -24.26 14.69 10.45
CA GLU A 308 -23.32 14.23 11.50
C GLU A 308 -23.03 15.37 12.51
N TYR A 309 -22.34 15.04 13.61
CA TYR A 309 -21.67 15.96 14.54
C TYR A 309 -22.54 17.09 15.12
N ALA A 310 -23.80 16.78 15.44
CA ALA A 310 -24.78 17.75 15.92
C ALA A 310 -25.07 18.90 14.92
N GLY A 311 -24.64 18.78 13.65
CA GLY A 311 -24.73 19.85 12.66
C GLY A 311 -26.15 20.18 12.20
N ASN A 312 -27.07 19.22 12.27
CA ASN A 312 -28.50 19.42 12.00
C ASN A 312 -29.37 18.59 12.96
N VAL A 313 -30.66 18.89 12.97
CA VAL A 313 -31.72 18.16 13.65
C VAL A 313 -32.71 17.69 12.60
N SER A 314 -33.07 16.41 12.58
CA SER A 314 -34.21 15.94 11.80
C SER A 314 -35.50 16.20 12.55
N GLN A 315 -36.53 16.64 11.83
CA GLN A 315 -37.89 16.78 12.37
C GLN A 315 -38.86 16.06 11.45
N VAL A 316 -39.75 15.25 12.05
CA VAL A 316 -40.91 14.64 11.37
C VAL A 316 -42.17 14.96 12.16
N VAL A 317 -43.14 15.60 11.53
CA VAL A 317 -44.45 15.91 12.13
C VAL A 317 -45.52 15.04 11.48
N LEU A 318 -46.29 14.31 12.31
CA LEU A 318 -47.33 13.37 11.88
C LEU A 318 -48.72 13.90 12.25
N ASP A 319 -49.60 14.07 11.25
CA ASP A 319 -50.99 14.52 11.44
C ASP A 319 -51.91 13.34 11.76
N ILE A 320 -52.46 13.30 12.97
CA ILE A 320 -53.35 12.23 13.46
C ILE A 320 -54.82 12.55 13.12
N SER A 321 -55.53 11.56 12.57
CA SER A 321 -56.94 11.66 12.16
C SER A 321 -57.95 11.63 13.33
N ASP A 322 -59.21 12.01 13.04
CA ASP A 322 -60.38 11.76 13.92
C ASP A 322 -60.57 10.26 14.25
N GLU A 323 -59.95 9.35 13.47
CA GLU A 323 -59.96 7.91 13.67
C GLU A 323 -58.76 7.36 14.47
N GLY A 324 -57.77 8.20 14.84
CA GLY A 324 -56.56 7.77 15.55
C GLY A 324 -55.50 7.12 14.66
N THR A 325 -55.32 7.63 13.44
CA THR A 325 -54.34 7.10 12.47
C THR A 325 -53.53 8.23 11.83
N VAL A 326 -52.25 7.99 11.52
CA VAL A 326 -51.44 8.91 10.70
C VAL A 326 -52.13 9.16 9.35
N SER A 327 -52.31 10.43 9.00
CA SER A 327 -53.12 10.88 7.86
C SER A 327 -52.37 11.79 6.87
N ALA A 328 -51.32 12.46 7.36
CA ALA A 328 -50.30 13.12 6.58
C ALA A 328 -48.99 13.19 7.41
N SER A 329 -47.89 13.50 6.73
CA SER A 329 -46.57 13.68 7.32
C SER A 329 -45.89 14.91 6.71
N SER A 330 -44.94 15.50 7.42
CA SER A 330 -43.99 16.48 6.88
C SER A 330 -42.64 16.32 7.57
N SER A 331 -41.55 16.61 6.86
CA SER A 331 -40.19 16.37 7.33
C SER A 331 -39.25 17.53 7.00
N SER A 332 -38.25 17.78 7.86
CA SER A 332 -37.29 18.89 7.74
C SER A 332 -35.92 18.46 8.28
N VAL A 333 -34.83 18.94 7.68
CA VAL A 333 -33.45 18.74 8.19
C VAL A 333 -32.89 20.12 8.50
N ILE A 334 -32.89 20.44 9.78
CA ILE A 334 -32.81 21.81 10.31
C ILE A 334 -31.38 22.07 10.80
N PRO A 335 -30.61 22.98 10.20
CA PRO A 335 -29.25 23.27 10.66
C PRO A 335 -29.22 23.78 12.11
N ALA A 336 -28.25 23.35 12.90
CA ALA A 336 -28.09 23.78 14.28
C ALA A 336 -27.94 25.31 14.42
N GLY A 337 -28.51 25.86 15.50
CA GLY A 337 -28.67 27.30 15.71
C GLY A 337 -29.87 27.91 14.99
N THR A 338 -30.65 27.13 14.24
CA THR A 338 -31.96 27.56 13.73
C THR A 338 -32.96 27.54 14.87
N THR A 339 -33.70 28.65 15.07
CA THR A 339 -34.65 28.86 16.16
C THR A 339 -35.92 29.54 15.64
N THR A 340 -37.02 29.48 16.39
CA THR A 340 -38.29 30.14 16.02
C THR A 340 -38.30 31.63 16.39
N ASP A 341 -39.28 32.40 15.91
CA ASP A 341 -39.42 33.84 16.19
C ASP A 341 -39.72 34.15 17.69
N GLU A 342 -40.10 33.14 18.49
CA GLU A 342 -40.40 33.27 19.93
C GLU A 342 -39.29 32.62 20.79
N PRO A 343 -38.77 33.32 21.82
CA PRO A 343 -37.63 32.83 22.62
C PRO A 343 -38.00 31.63 23.51
N LEU A 344 -36.99 30.86 23.91
CA LEU A 344 -37.16 29.75 24.86
C LEU A 344 -37.81 30.20 26.19
N GLY A 345 -38.78 29.41 26.65
CA GLY A 345 -39.46 29.57 27.93
C GLY A 345 -38.63 29.05 29.11
N GLU A 346 -39.11 29.32 30.33
CA GLU A 346 -38.38 29.04 31.59
C GLU A 346 -37.99 27.56 31.80
N SER A 347 -38.69 26.60 31.16
CA SER A 347 -38.35 25.16 31.21
C SER A 347 -37.27 24.79 30.19
N ALA A 348 -37.48 25.17 28.92
CA ALA A 348 -36.54 24.91 27.83
C ALA A 348 -35.19 25.62 28.06
N GLN A 349 -35.20 26.88 28.49
CA GLN A 349 -33.99 27.61 28.86
C GLN A 349 -33.25 26.93 30.03
N ALA A 350 -33.96 26.33 30.99
CA ALA A 350 -33.30 25.62 32.09
C ALA A 350 -32.58 24.34 31.64
N ARG A 351 -33.14 23.59 30.67
CA ARG A 351 -32.44 22.47 30.02
C ARG A 351 -31.23 22.94 29.22
N LEU A 352 -31.35 24.02 28.44
CA LEU A 352 -30.22 24.61 27.72
C LEU A 352 -29.10 25.09 28.66
N ASP A 353 -29.45 25.77 29.75
CA ASP A 353 -28.50 26.22 30.79
C ASP A 353 -27.75 25.03 31.44
N GLU A 354 -28.42 23.88 31.62
CA GLU A 354 -27.82 22.65 32.19
C GLU A 354 -26.93 21.93 31.18
N VAL A 355 -27.36 21.80 29.92
CA VAL A 355 -26.55 21.28 28.79
C VAL A 355 -25.26 22.10 28.61
N VAL A 356 -25.35 23.43 28.68
CA VAL A 356 -24.19 24.33 28.61
C VAL A 356 -23.27 24.18 29.84
N ASP A 357 -23.82 24.06 31.05
CA ASP A 357 -23.03 23.81 32.26
C ASP A 357 -22.36 22.43 32.25
N ILE A 358 -22.88 21.43 31.52
CA ILE A 358 -22.19 20.14 31.31
C ILE A 358 -21.03 20.30 30.32
N ARG A 359 -21.27 20.91 29.15
CA ARG A 359 -20.21 21.19 28.15
C ARG A 359 -19.07 21.99 28.75
N ASP A 360 -19.37 23.11 29.40
CA ASP A 360 -18.33 24.05 29.87
C ASP A 360 -17.40 23.37 30.91
N LYS A 361 -17.91 22.39 31.68
CA LYS A 361 -17.10 21.53 32.56
C LYS A 361 -16.29 20.50 31.79
N ALA A 362 -16.86 19.86 30.77
CA ALA A 362 -16.13 18.92 29.91
C ALA A 362 -14.92 19.60 29.26
N ILE A 363 -15.09 20.85 28.79
CA ILE A 363 -14.00 21.68 28.26
C ILE A 363 -12.99 22.04 29.36
N GLU A 364 -13.41 22.46 30.57
CA GLU A 364 -12.46 22.77 31.67
C GLU A 364 -11.66 21.53 32.12
N GLU A 365 -12.28 20.35 32.19
CA GLU A 365 -11.59 19.10 32.55
C GLU A 365 -10.67 18.61 31.42
N ALA A 366 -11.10 18.74 30.16
CA ALA A 366 -10.29 18.43 28.98
C ALA A 366 -9.08 19.37 28.81
N GLU A 367 -9.21 20.68 29.09
CA GLU A 367 -8.06 21.60 29.15
C GLU A 367 -7.03 21.15 30.20
N VAL A 368 -7.47 20.57 31.32
CA VAL A 368 -6.59 20.09 32.40
C VAL A 368 -5.94 18.75 32.09
N LEU A 369 -6.67 17.80 31.51
CA LEU A 369 -6.17 16.46 31.17
C LEU A 369 -5.32 16.47 29.89
N GLY A 370 -5.77 17.20 28.86
CA GLY A 370 -5.06 17.34 27.58
C GLY A 370 -3.71 18.03 27.70
N ALA A 371 -3.55 18.96 28.65
CA ALA A 371 -2.29 19.65 28.93
C ALA A 371 -1.23 18.80 29.68
N GLU A 372 -1.40 17.48 29.80
CA GLU A 372 -0.31 16.58 30.16
C GLU A 372 0.76 16.60 29.05
N GLN A 373 1.93 17.18 29.32
CA GLN A 373 3.10 17.02 28.46
C GLN A 373 3.54 15.55 28.46
N ILE A 374 3.52 14.93 27.27
CA ILE A 374 3.99 13.55 27.07
C ILE A 374 5.39 13.49 26.43
N GLY A 375 5.83 14.56 25.76
CA GLY A 375 7.16 14.68 25.16
C GLY A 375 7.49 16.10 24.70
N VAL A 376 8.46 16.21 23.79
CA VAL A 376 8.92 17.44 23.14
C VAL A 376 8.85 17.25 21.63
N VAL A 377 8.45 18.29 20.89
CA VAL A 377 8.48 18.33 19.43
C VAL A 377 8.88 19.75 19.02
N GLU A 378 9.94 19.91 18.21
CA GLU A 378 10.56 21.21 17.90
C GLU A 378 10.35 21.63 16.42
N GLU A 379 9.83 20.73 15.58
CA GLU A 379 9.52 20.96 14.15
C GLU A 379 8.19 20.29 13.78
N ASP A 380 7.44 20.83 12.81
CA ASP A 380 6.08 20.39 12.46
C ASP A 380 6.06 18.96 11.90
N ILE A 381 5.28 18.05 12.50
CA ILE A 381 5.08 16.67 12.00
C ILE A 381 3.68 16.57 11.41
N THR A 382 3.57 16.66 10.09
CA THR A 382 2.27 16.86 9.42
C THR A 382 1.87 15.69 8.53
N SER A 383 0.57 15.49 8.35
CA SER A 383 0.04 14.73 7.20
C SER A 383 0.48 15.35 5.88
N ALA A 384 0.34 14.61 4.77
CA ALA A 384 0.53 15.16 3.43
C ALA A 384 -0.46 16.30 3.20
N GLN A 385 0.03 17.37 2.56
CA GLN A 385 -0.74 18.58 2.31
C GLN A 385 -1.08 18.68 0.82
N VAL A 386 -2.24 19.25 0.49
CA VAL A 386 -2.55 19.67 -0.88
C VAL A 386 -1.75 20.94 -1.17
N TRP A 387 -0.91 20.95 -2.20
CA TRP A 387 -0.06 22.09 -2.55
C TRP A 387 -0.55 22.82 -3.81
N GLU A 388 -0.68 24.16 -3.74
CA GLU A 388 -0.89 25.01 -4.91
C GLU A 388 0.22 26.05 -5.05
N ASN A 389 0.99 26.00 -6.15
CA ASN A 389 2.03 26.99 -6.49
C ASN A 389 3.12 27.16 -5.41
N GLY A 390 3.54 26.08 -4.74
CA GLY A 390 4.53 26.13 -3.64
C GLY A 390 3.94 26.68 -2.33
N SER A 391 2.69 26.37 -2.03
CA SER A 391 2.05 26.66 -0.74
C SER A 391 0.95 25.65 -0.43
N ALA A 392 0.98 25.08 0.76
CA ALA A 392 -0.08 24.19 1.26
C ALA A 392 -1.42 24.95 1.36
N THR A 393 -2.49 24.36 0.81
CA THR A 393 -3.86 24.90 0.82
C THR A 393 -4.83 24.08 1.66
N ALA A 394 -4.55 22.79 1.88
CA ALA A 394 -5.27 21.89 2.78
C ALA A 394 -4.33 20.79 3.34
N ARG A 395 -4.76 20.12 4.42
CA ARG A 395 -4.14 18.89 4.96
C ARG A 395 -4.91 17.63 4.49
N ASP A 396 -4.49 16.45 4.93
CA ASP A 396 -5.19 15.17 4.70
C ASP A 396 -5.23 14.75 3.20
N ASP A 397 -4.13 14.99 2.47
CA ASP A 397 -3.97 14.45 1.11
C ASP A 397 -3.50 12.99 1.13
N ARG A 398 -4.48 12.08 1.23
CA ARG A 398 -4.27 10.63 1.31
C ARG A 398 -3.73 9.98 0.03
N GLY A 399 -3.53 10.76 -1.04
CA GLY A 399 -2.84 10.27 -2.23
C GLY A 399 -1.32 10.19 -2.05
N GLU A 400 -0.76 10.84 -1.01
CA GLU A 400 0.67 11.13 -0.95
C GLU A 400 1.31 10.90 0.42
N GLU A 401 2.63 10.73 0.39
CA GLU A 401 3.41 10.22 1.52
C GLU A 401 3.78 11.35 2.51
N SER A 402 3.84 11.02 3.80
CA SER A 402 3.91 12.03 4.86
C SER A 402 4.72 11.61 6.08
N SER A 403 5.44 12.59 6.63
CA SER A 403 6.24 12.47 7.84
C SER A 403 5.44 11.95 9.03
N LEU A 404 4.19 12.40 9.19
CA LEU A 404 3.29 11.89 10.24
C LEU A 404 2.91 10.41 10.04
N GLY A 405 2.85 9.91 8.80
CA GLY A 405 2.65 8.50 8.50
C GLY A 405 3.83 7.65 8.96
N GLY A 406 5.05 8.02 8.55
CA GLY A 406 6.28 7.36 8.98
C GLY A 406 6.48 7.39 10.50
N VAL A 407 6.39 8.58 11.11
CA VAL A 407 6.55 8.76 12.56
C VAL A 407 5.51 7.97 13.38
N VAL A 408 4.27 7.82 12.90
CA VAL A 408 3.26 7.01 13.60
C VAL A 408 3.53 5.50 13.40
N ALA A 409 3.94 5.06 12.21
CA ALA A 409 4.35 3.68 11.97
C ALA A 409 5.58 3.28 12.81
N ASP A 410 6.61 4.13 12.85
CA ASP A 410 7.78 3.93 13.72
C ASP A 410 7.41 3.91 15.21
N SER A 411 6.40 4.68 15.62
CA SER A 411 5.93 4.62 17.01
C SER A 411 5.29 3.27 17.36
N MET A 412 4.53 2.69 16.42
CA MET A 412 3.92 1.36 16.57
C MET A 412 4.98 0.24 16.51
N LEU A 413 5.95 0.32 15.58
CA LEU A 413 7.07 -0.62 15.48
C LEU A 413 7.97 -0.59 16.72
N GLY A 414 8.39 0.62 17.13
CA GLY A 414 9.23 0.83 18.30
C GLY A 414 8.56 0.42 19.60
N TRP A 415 7.25 0.63 19.72
CA TRP A 415 6.46 0.12 20.83
C TRP A 415 6.35 -1.42 20.81
N ALA A 416 6.03 -2.02 19.66
CA ALA A 416 5.86 -3.48 19.55
C ALA A 416 7.15 -4.23 19.92
N ASN A 417 8.30 -3.71 19.46
CA ASN A 417 9.62 -4.22 19.77
C ASN A 417 10.11 -3.95 21.22
N ALA A 418 9.41 -3.09 21.97
CA ALA A 418 9.69 -2.82 23.37
C ALA A 418 8.80 -3.63 24.35
N GLU A 419 7.52 -3.77 24.05
CA GLU A 419 6.50 -4.24 25.02
C GLU A 419 5.86 -5.61 24.66
N THR A 420 6.11 -6.19 23.48
CA THR A 420 5.64 -7.56 23.13
C THR A 420 6.75 -8.63 23.30
N GLU A 421 6.39 -9.92 23.30
CA GLU A 421 7.38 -11.02 23.45
C GLU A 421 8.12 -11.36 22.13
N ASN A 422 7.52 -11.05 20.97
CA ASN A 422 8.08 -11.37 19.65
C ASN A 422 8.66 -10.14 18.93
N GLY A 423 8.07 -8.96 19.11
CA GLY A 423 8.32 -7.79 18.28
C GLY A 423 7.42 -7.70 17.05
N ALA A 424 7.88 -6.94 16.07
CA ALA A 424 7.36 -6.85 14.70
C ALA A 424 8.52 -6.48 13.76
N ASP A 425 8.47 -6.94 12.51
CA ASP A 425 9.49 -6.68 11.49
C ASP A 425 9.30 -5.29 10.83
N LEU A 426 8.04 -4.86 10.70
CA LEU A 426 7.65 -3.56 10.15
C LEU A 426 6.29 -3.09 10.69
N SER A 427 5.95 -1.83 10.42
CA SER A 427 4.63 -1.27 10.73
C SER A 427 3.95 -0.62 9.53
N ILE A 428 2.62 -0.63 9.52
CA ILE A 428 1.76 -0.01 8.50
C ILE A 428 0.67 0.84 9.18
N MET A 429 0.45 2.05 8.63
CA MET A 429 -0.58 2.99 9.06
C MET A 429 -1.41 3.48 7.86
N ASN A 430 -2.73 3.46 7.95
CA ASN A 430 -3.59 4.01 6.90
C ASN A 430 -3.69 5.54 7.03
N PRO A 431 -3.66 6.30 5.93
CA PRO A 431 -3.69 7.76 5.97
C PRO A 431 -5.05 8.28 6.51
N GLY A 432 -6.10 7.46 6.43
CA GLY A 432 -7.40 7.76 7.02
C GLY A 432 -7.41 7.88 8.54
N GLY A 433 -6.52 7.17 9.23
CA GLY A 433 -6.39 7.19 10.68
C GLY A 433 -5.76 8.47 11.25
N LEU A 434 -5.09 9.29 10.44
CA LEU A 434 -4.31 10.45 10.88
C LEU A 434 -5.15 11.74 10.86
N ARG A 435 -5.75 12.09 12.01
CA ARG A 435 -6.84 13.10 12.05
C ARG A 435 -6.40 14.55 12.31
N ALA A 436 -5.18 14.78 12.78
CA ALA A 436 -4.57 16.11 12.93
C ALA A 436 -3.14 16.16 12.35
N ASP A 437 -2.50 17.32 12.44
CA ASP A 437 -1.05 17.50 12.29
C ASP A 437 -0.49 17.87 13.68
N ILE A 438 0.81 17.65 13.93
CA ILE A 438 1.49 18.07 15.17
C ILE A 438 2.30 19.36 14.88
N ASP A 439 2.05 20.43 15.63
CA ASP A 439 2.79 21.70 15.51
C ASP A 439 4.12 21.64 16.30
N GLY A 440 5.22 22.12 15.71
CA GLY A 440 6.55 22.14 16.31
C GLY A 440 6.78 23.30 17.29
N ASP A 441 6.01 23.37 18.39
CA ASP A 441 6.03 24.53 19.31
C ASP A 441 6.97 24.40 20.53
N GLY A 442 7.56 23.22 20.73
CA GLY A 442 8.43 22.86 21.87
C GLY A 442 7.75 21.98 22.94
N VAL A 443 6.47 21.62 22.79
CA VAL A 443 5.80 20.65 23.68
C VAL A 443 4.86 19.72 22.92
N LEU A 444 4.98 18.41 23.17
CA LEU A 444 3.98 17.43 22.73
C LEU A 444 3.07 17.09 23.92
N THR A 445 1.78 17.40 23.82
CA THR A 445 0.78 17.11 24.86
C THR A 445 -0.05 15.87 24.53
N TYR A 446 -0.73 15.34 25.54
CA TYR A 446 -1.69 14.25 25.37
C TYR A 446 -2.84 14.64 24.42
N LYS A 447 -3.24 15.93 24.40
CA LYS A 447 -4.26 16.41 23.47
C LYS A 447 -3.81 16.32 22.01
N ASP A 448 -2.57 16.70 21.72
CA ASP A 448 -2.06 16.71 20.34
C ASP A 448 -1.99 15.28 19.79
N ALA A 449 -1.52 14.32 20.60
CA ALA A 449 -1.48 12.92 20.24
C ALA A 449 -2.89 12.31 20.07
N GLN A 450 -3.84 12.60 20.97
CA GLN A 450 -5.23 12.14 20.85
C GLN A 450 -5.95 12.78 19.65
N LEU A 451 -5.56 13.99 19.22
CA LEU A 451 -6.07 14.62 18.00
C LEU A 451 -5.50 13.99 16.71
N VAL A 452 -4.28 13.44 16.75
CA VAL A 452 -3.74 12.61 15.65
C VAL A 452 -4.44 11.24 15.62
N LEU A 453 -4.57 10.58 16.77
CA LEU A 453 -5.14 9.23 16.97
C LEU A 453 -6.44 9.27 17.82
N PRO A 454 -7.56 9.82 17.32
CA PRO A 454 -8.80 9.95 18.10
C PRO A 454 -9.67 8.69 18.12
N PHE A 455 -9.34 7.68 17.30
CA PHE A 455 -10.12 6.45 17.20
C PHE A 455 -9.77 5.40 18.28
N VAL A 456 -8.63 5.54 18.97
CA VAL A 456 -8.27 4.70 20.13
C VAL A 456 -8.24 3.21 19.74
N ASN A 457 -7.68 2.89 18.57
CA ASN A 457 -7.64 1.51 18.06
C ASN A 457 -6.74 0.65 18.95
N ASN A 458 -7.02 -0.65 19.05
CA ASN A 458 -6.00 -1.58 19.54
C ASN A 458 -4.91 -1.74 18.47
N LEU A 459 -3.66 -1.92 18.88
CA LEU A 459 -2.59 -2.40 18.01
C LEU A 459 -2.66 -3.91 17.87
N SER A 460 -2.55 -4.40 16.64
CA SER A 460 -2.52 -5.81 16.29
C SER A 460 -1.21 -6.14 15.58
N VAL A 461 -0.62 -7.30 15.88
CA VAL A 461 0.49 -7.88 15.12
C VAL A 461 -0.08 -8.95 14.17
N VAL A 462 0.21 -8.81 12.88
CA VAL A 462 -0.34 -9.63 11.78
C VAL A 462 0.80 -10.42 11.15
N THR A 463 0.80 -11.74 11.32
CA THR A 463 1.74 -12.66 10.68
C THR A 463 1.27 -12.99 9.27
N ILE A 464 1.94 -12.45 8.25
CA ILE A 464 1.53 -12.55 6.84
C ILE A 464 2.70 -13.01 5.95
N SER A 465 2.42 -13.75 4.87
CA SER A 465 3.46 -14.18 3.93
C SER A 465 3.89 -13.04 3.01
N GLY A 466 5.17 -13.00 2.63
CA GLY A 466 5.71 -11.93 1.78
C GLY A 466 4.94 -11.69 0.48
N ALA A 467 4.36 -12.73 -0.13
CA ALA A 467 3.49 -12.59 -1.30
C ALA A 467 2.19 -11.81 -1.01
N GLU A 468 1.54 -12.07 0.13
CA GLU A 468 0.30 -11.37 0.53
C GLU A 468 0.62 -9.98 1.08
N LEU A 469 1.80 -9.78 1.68
CA LEU A 469 2.29 -8.45 2.06
C LEU A 469 2.55 -7.58 0.82
N LYS A 470 3.08 -8.14 -0.28
CA LYS A 470 3.16 -7.44 -1.58
C LYS A 470 1.77 -7.08 -2.12
N ASN A 471 0.78 -7.97 -1.96
CA ASN A 471 -0.62 -7.64 -2.31
C ASN A 471 -1.16 -6.45 -1.50
N VAL A 472 -0.82 -6.32 -0.21
CA VAL A 472 -1.23 -5.15 0.62
C VAL A 472 -0.63 -3.83 0.11
N PHE A 473 0.59 -3.84 -0.45
CA PHE A 473 1.17 -2.66 -1.10
C PHE A 473 0.55 -2.37 -2.49
N GLU A 474 0.09 -3.40 -3.21
CA GLU A 474 -0.70 -3.25 -4.45
C GLU A 474 -2.13 -2.74 -4.17
N GLU A 475 -2.74 -3.12 -3.04
CA GLU A 475 -4.08 -2.68 -2.60
C GLU A 475 -4.17 -1.17 -2.29
N GLN A 476 -3.03 -0.47 -2.25
CA GLN A 476 -2.98 0.99 -2.29
C GLN A 476 -3.70 1.56 -3.52
N TRP A 477 -3.65 0.86 -4.67
CA TRP A 477 -4.55 1.12 -5.80
C TRP A 477 -5.88 0.42 -5.53
N GLN A 478 -6.88 1.21 -5.16
CA GLN A 478 -8.05 0.72 -4.42
C GLN A 478 -9.11 0.05 -5.31
N ILE A 479 -9.53 -1.14 -4.90
CA ILE A 479 -10.72 -1.84 -5.39
C ILE A 479 -11.52 -2.29 -4.16
N ASP A 480 -12.83 -2.04 -4.14
CA ASP A 480 -13.70 -2.42 -3.01
C ASP A 480 -14.16 -3.90 -3.06
N GLU A 481 -14.85 -4.36 -2.01
CA GLU A 481 -15.36 -5.74 -1.91
C GLU A 481 -16.32 -6.16 -3.05
N ASN A 482 -16.89 -5.20 -3.80
CA ASN A 482 -17.77 -5.46 -4.93
C ASN A 482 -17.01 -5.54 -6.26
N GLY A 483 -15.73 -5.16 -6.28
CA GLY A 483 -14.92 -5.03 -7.48
C GLY A 483 -15.10 -3.69 -8.20
N GLU A 484 -15.49 -2.63 -7.49
CA GLU A 484 -15.58 -1.25 -8.03
C GLU A 484 -14.45 -0.37 -7.45
N VAL A 485 -14.13 0.74 -8.14
CA VAL A 485 -13.16 1.73 -7.62
C VAL A 485 -13.88 2.66 -6.64
N PRO A 486 -13.46 2.77 -5.36
CA PRO A 486 -14.09 3.65 -4.40
C PRO A 486 -13.78 5.14 -4.68
N GLY A 487 -14.39 6.04 -3.91
CA GLY A 487 -14.28 7.49 -4.12
C GLY A 487 -12.86 8.10 -3.96
N ARG A 488 -11.89 7.30 -3.50
CA ARG A 488 -10.45 7.54 -3.60
C ARG A 488 -9.84 6.30 -4.28
N SER A 489 -9.30 6.45 -5.49
CA SER A 489 -8.71 5.35 -6.25
C SER A 489 -7.31 4.94 -5.76
N TYR A 490 -6.69 5.77 -4.92
CA TYR A 490 -5.40 5.49 -4.28
C TYR A 490 -5.43 5.90 -2.81
N LEU A 491 -4.76 5.13 -1.96
CA LEU A 491 -4.49 5.45 -0.55
C LEU A 491 -3.02 5.13 -0.23
N GLN A 492 -2.20 6.15 -0.05
CA GLN A 492 -0.80 6.00 0.32
C GLN A 492 -0.68 5.55 1.77
N LEU A 493 -0.10 4.36 2.00
CA LEU A 493 0.22 3.88 3.34
C LEU A 493 1.39 4.69 3.92
N GLY A 494 1.33 4.94 5.23
CA GLY A 494 2.53 5.23 6.03
C GLY A 494 3.16 3.92 6.46
N VAL A 495 4.47 3.79 6.33
CA VAL A 495 5.24 2.59 6.72
C VAL A 495 6.38 2.98 7.65
N SER A 496 6.92 2.02 8.40
CA SER A 496 8.08 2.28 9.26
C SER A 496 9.34 2.59 8.44
N SER A 497 10.25 3.40 9.00
CA SER A 497 11.45 3.92 8.32
C SER A 497 12.47 2.84 7.89
N ASN A 498 12.30 1.60 8.37
CA ASN A 498 13.07 0.44 7.93
C ASN A 498 12.53 -0.25 6.66
N VAL A 499 11.39 0.20 6.13
CA VAL A 499 10.80 -0.29 4.88
C VAL A 499 11.21 0.62 3.72
N ASN A 500 11.52 0.04 2.56
CA ASN A 500 11.57 0.79 1.30
C ASN A 500 11.02 -0.04 0.14
N TYR A 501 10.45 0.62 -0.88
CA TYR A 501 9.82 -0.06 -2.00
C TYR A 501 9.90 0.74 -3.32
N SER A 502 9.90 0.03 -4.44
CA SER A 502 9.72 0.63 -5.77
C SER A 502 8.43 0.15 -6.43
N TYR A 503 7.86 1.02 -7.25
CA TYR A 503 6.74 0.68 -8.13
C TYR A 503 6.98 1.20 -9.56
N ALA A 504 6.35 0.57 -10.54
CA ALA A 504 6.21 1.10 -11.90
C ALA A 504 4.87 1.83 -12.06
N GLY A 505 4.71 2.64 -13.10
CA GLY A 505 3.46 3.35 -13.38
C GLY A 505 3.21 4.56 -12.50
N SER A 506 1.94 4.82 -12.18
CA SER A 506 1.47 6.02 -11.46
C SER A 506 0.42 5.69 -10.38
N THR A 507 0.47 6.44 -9.28
CA THR A 507 -0.60 6.51 -8.26
C THR A 507 -1.97 6.95 -8.82
N SER A 508 -2.00 7.44 -10.07
CA SER A 508 -3.23 7.86 -10.79
C SER A 508 -3.78 6.84 -11.80
N ASP A 509 -3.18 5.65 -11.92
CA ASP A 509 -3.67 4.58 -12.82
C ASP A 509 -5.01 3.99 -12.37
N ASP A 510 -5.80 3.44 -13.30
CA ASP A 510 -7.13 2.85 -13.06
C ASP A 510 -7.01 1.46 -12.41
N PRO A 511 -7.32 1.30 -11.09
CA PRO A 511 -7.01 0.08 -10.34
C PRO A 511 -7.62 -1.19 -10.95
N LEU A 512 -8.79 -1.09 -11.60
CA LEU A 512 -9.46 -2.21 -12.28
C LEU A 512 -8.64 -2.82 -13.43
N THR A 513 -7.54 -2.17 -13.82
CA THR A 513 -6.67 -2.57 -14.92
C THR A 513 -5.19 -2.68 -14.54
N SER A 514 -4.83 -2.41 -13.28
CA SER A 514 -3.42 -2.33 -12.85
C SER A 514 -3.13 -2.74 -11.39
N GLN A 515 -4.11 -2.89 -10.50
CA GLN A 515 -3.85 -3.44 -9.16
C GLN A 515 -3.23 -4.85 -9.28
N GLY A 516 -2.04 -5.06 -8.70
CA GLY A 516 -1.24 -6.28 -8.85
C GLY A 516 -0.08 -6.14 -9.85
N ASP A 517 -0.07 -5.08 -10.66
CA ASP A 517 0.93 -4.80 -11.70
C ASP A 517 1.86 -3.61 -11.35
N HIS A 518 1.72 -2.97 -10.17
CA HIS A 518 2.51 -1.78 -9.80
C HIS A 518 3.81 -2.06 -9.02
N ILE A 519 3.75 -2.81 -7.93
CA ILE A 519 4.89 -3.00 -7.01
C ILE A 519 5.97 -3.87 -7.68
N THR A 520 7.21 -3.37 -7.69
CA THR A 520 8.37 -4.00 -8.36
C THR A 520 9.48 -4.42 -7.39
N SER A 521 9.62 -3.73 -6.25
CA SER A 521 10.54 -4.14 -5.18
C SER A 521 9.99 -3.75 -3.81
N LEU A 522 10.38 -4.48 -2.75
CA LEU A 522 9.97 -4.23 -1.36
C LEU A 522 10.99 -4.88 -0.41
N TYR A 523 11.55 -4.10 0.51
CA TYR A 523 12.63 -4.48 1.45
C TYR A 523 12.26 -4.10 2.88
N ILE A 524 12.77 -4.86 3.85
CA ILE A 524 12.71 -4.58 5.29
C ILE A 524 14.13 -4.70 5.85
N ASP A 525 14.58 -3.74 6.66
CA ASP A 525 15.95 -3.67 7.23
C ASP A 525 17.09 -3.71 6.17
N GLY A 526 16.76 -3.51 4.89
CA GLY A 526 17.68 -3.63 3.75
C GLY A 526 17.77 -5.02 3.11
N GLU A 527 16.92 -5.97 3.50
CA GLU A 527 16.83 -7.30 2.88
C GLU A 527 15.51 -7.42 2.08
N PRO A 528 15.52 -8.02 0.87
CA PRO A 528 14.33 -8.11 0.01
C PRO A 528 13.29 -9.12 0.51
N ILE A 529 11.99 -8.80 0.37
CA ILE A 529 10.91 -9.68 0.83
C ILE A 529 10.79 -10.94 -0.03
N ALA A 530 10.88 -12.10 0.62
CA ALA A 530 10.68 -13.42 0.04
C ALA A 530 9.21 -13.87 0.11
N ASP A 531 8.68 -14.38 -1.00
CA ASP A 531 7.25 -14.68 -1.17
C ASP A 531 6.70 -15.73 -0.19
N ASP A 532 7.52 -16.73 0.18
CA ASP A 532 7.16 -17.85 1.06
C ASP A 532 7.69 -17.76 2.50
N GLU A 533 8.33 -16.65 2.87
CA GLU A 533 8.64 -16.31 4.26
C GLU A 533 7.48 -15.52 4.91
N LEU A 534 7.45 -15.51 6.25
CA LEU A 534 6.43 -14.87 7.07
C LEU A 534 7.01 -13.66 7.79
N TYR A 535 6.25 -12.57 7.83
CA TYR A 535 6.60 -11.30 8.46
C TYR A 535 5.52 -10.91 9.47
N ASP A 536 5.93 -10.47 10.65
CA ASP A 536 5.05 -9.96 11.71
C ASP A 536 4.91 -8.43 11.56
N VAL A 537 3.74 -7.97 11.08
CA VAL A 537 3.44 -6.55 10.81
C VAL A 537 2.61 -5.95 11.94
N VAL A 538 3.05 -4.85 12.57
CA VAL A 538 2.21 -4.12 13.55
C VAL A 538 1.40 -2.99 12.91
N MET A 539 0.10 -2.93 13.21
CA MET A 539 -0.84 -1.96 12.65
C MET A 539 -2.05 -1.73 13.58
N PRO A 540 -2.87 -0.68 13.36
CA PRO A 540 -4.17 -0.54 14.02
C PRO A 540 -5.11 -1.70 13.67
N SER A 541 -5.94 -2.12 14.62
CA SER A 541 -6.88 -3.24 14.47
C SER A 541 -7.90 -3.05 13.33
N PHE A 542 -8.18 -1.80 12.95
CA PHE A 542 -8.96 -1.46 11.75
C PHE A 542 -8.31 -1.99 10.46
N LEU A 543 -7.01 -1.76 10.27
CA LEU A 543 -6.27 -2.31 9.13
C LEU A 543 -6.19 -3.83 9.21
N ALA A 544 -5.88 -4.39 10.39
CA ALA A 544 -5.77 -5.84 10.57
C ALA A 544 -7.07 -6.63 10.27
N ALA A 545 -8.22 -5.96 10.22
CA ALA A 545 -9.51 -6.53 9.80
C ALA A 545 -9.77 -6.44 8.27
N GLY A 546 -8.90 -5.77 7.51
CA GLY A 546 -9.09 -5.43 6.10
C GLY A 546 -9.83 -4.10 5.85
N GLY A 547 -9.78 -3.17 6.82
CA GLY A 547 -10.26 -1.80 6.64
C GLY A 547 -9.54 -1.05 5.51
N ASP A 548 -10.14 0.04 5.01
CA ASP A 548 -9.66 0.78 3.81
C ASP A 548 -9.36 -0.14 2.60
N ASN A 549 -10.13 -1.22 2.43
CA ASN A 549 -10.01 -2.21 1.34
C ASN A 549 -8.67 -2.97 1.24
N PHE A 550 -7.86 -3.00 2.31
CA PHE A 550 -6.65 -3.82 2.38
C PHE A 550 -6.98 -5.30 2.66
N LEU A 551 -7.75 -5.91 1.74
CA LEU A 551 -8.39 -7.22 1.91
C LEU A 551 -7.38 -8.37 2.07
N SER A 552 -6.16 -8.25 1.53
CA SER A 552 -5.12 -9.28 1.64
C SER A 552 -4.63 -9.50 3.08
N LEU A 553 -4.87 -8.54 3.99
CA LEU A 553 -4.66 -8.74 5.43
C LEU A 553 -5.56 -9.85 6.02
N GLN A 554 -6.70 -10.15 5.38
CA GLN A 554 -7.56 -11.28 5.77
C GLN A 554 -6.99 -12.66 5.39
N ASN A 555 -5.89 -12.72 4.61
CA ASN A 555 -5.17 -13.94 4.25
C ASN A 555 -4.04 -14.31 5.24
N ALA A 556 -3.82 -13.52 6.30
CA ALA A 556 -2.77 -13.73 7.30
C ALA A 556 -2.82 -15.12 7.98
N GLU A 557 -1.65 -15.66 8.36
CA GLU A 557 -1.56 -16.93 9.12
C GLU A 557 -2.01 -16.75 10.58
N SER A 558 -1.73 -15.59 11.18
CA SER A 558 -2.25 -15.19 12.48
C SER A 558 -2.42 -13.68 12.61
N VAL A 559 -3.42 -13.28 13.41
CA VAL A 559 -3.57 -11.92 13.94
C VAL A 559 -3.56 -12.01 15.47
N PHE A 560 -2.78 -11.15 16.11
CA PHE A 560 -2.67 -11.03 17.56
C PHE A 560 -3.02 -9.60 17.98
N ASP A 561 -4.24 -9.40 18.47
CA ASP A 561 -4.61 -8.19 19.20
C ASP A 561 -3.78 -8.12 20.50
N THR A 562 -3.01 -7.05 20.65
CA THR A 562 -2.15 -6.84 21.81
C THR A 562 -2.91 -6.35 23.05
N GLY A 563 -4.18 -5.94 22.89
CA GLY A 563 -4.98 -5.28 23.91
C GLY A 563 -4.45 -3.91 24.35
N SER A 564 -3.57 -3.30 23.54
CA SER A 564 -2.91 -2.02 23.81
C SER A 564 -3.34 -0.98 22.79
N VAL A 565 -3.72 0.20 23.26
CA VAL A 565 -4.26 1.30 22.44
C VAL A 565 -3.15 2.02 21.67
N ASP A 566 -3.43 2.39 20.41
CA ASP A 566 -2.55 3.13 19.50
C ASP A 566 -1.96 4.41 20.13
N LEU A 567 -2.80 5.21 20.79
CA LEU A 567 -2.40 6.41 21.52
C LEU A 567 -1.54 6.13 22.76
N ASP A 568 -1.84 5.08 23.54
CA ASP A 568 -1.02 4.71 24.71
C ASP A 568 0.33 4.14 24.27
N ALA A 569 0.37 3.43 23.13
CA ALA A 569 1.58 2.96 22.49
C ALA A 569 2.44 4.12 21.97
N PHE A 570 1.85 5.09 21.25
CA PHE A 570 2.50 6.33 20.82
C PHE A 570 3.06 7.12 22.01
N LYS A 571 2.28 7.26 23.09
CA LYS A 571 2.72 7.90 24.35
C LYS A 571 3.88 7.15 25.00
N ALA A 572 3.86 5.82 25.03
CA ALA A 572 4.93 5.00 25.58
C ALA A 572 6.21 5.08 24.73
N TYR A 573 6.09 5.06 23.40
CA TYR A 573 7.18 5.26 22.45
C TYR A 573 7.89 6.59 22.68
N VAL A 574 7.15 7.71 22.65
CA VAL A 574 7.70 9.06 22.91
C VAL A 574 8.39 9.13 24.28
N GLN A 575 7.82 8.50 25.31
CA GLN A 575 8.43 8.47 26.64
C GLN A 575 9.71 7.63 26.72
N GLY A 576 9.93 6.72 25.77
CA GLY A 576 11.16 5.93 25.58
C GLY A 576 12.24 6.62 24.74
N LEU A 577 11.88 7.63 23.93
CA LEU A 577 12.83 8.35 23.06
C LEU A 577 13.90 9.14 23.86
N PRO A 578 15.10 9.36 23.28
CA PRO A 578 16.13 10.21 23.87
C PRO A 578 15.60 11.61 24.21
N ASP A 579 15.78 12.02 25.48
CA ASP A 579 15.25 13.28 26.05
C ASP A 579 13.73 13.52 25.84
N GLN A 580 12.98 12.48 25.44
CA GLN A 580 11.55 12.50 25.07
C GLN A 580 11.21 13.40 23.88
N THR A 581 12.18 13.64 22.99
CA THR A 581 11.99 14.39 21.74
C THR A 581 11.44 13.46 20.65
N LEU A 582 10.31 13.84 20.06
CA LEU A 582 9.81 13.30 18.81
C LEU A 582 10.30 14.21 17.67
N GLU A 583 10.95 13.62 16.68
CA GLU A 583 11.50 14.32 15.50
C GLU A 583 10.69 13.90 14.24
N PRO A 584 10.53 14.78 13.24
CA PRO A 584 9.90 14.41 11.97
C PRO A 584 10.74 13.39 11.21
N ASP A 585 10.10 12.42 10.58
CA ASP A 585 10.73 11.65 9.49
C ASP A 585 10.90 12.59 8.29
N THR A 586 12.13 12.71 7.79
CA THR A 586 12.51 13.55 6.64
C THR A 586 12.64 12.78 5.33
N THR A 587 12.47 11.46 5.38
CA THR A 587 12.65 10.57 4.23
C THR A 587 11.33 10.16 3.60
N ARG A 588 11.41 9.53 2.42
CA ARG A 588 10.31 8.88 1.72
C ARG A 588 10.68 7.43 1.44
N ASN A 589 9.77 6.49 1.72
CA ASN A 589 9.95 5.05 1.60
C ASN A 589 9.65 4.49 0.19
N GLY A 590 8.79 5.15 -0.60
CA GLY A 590 8.31 4.64 -1.89
C GLY A 590 8.59 5.54 -3.09
N PHE A 591 9.34 5.07 -4.09
CA PHE A 591 9.61 5.77 -5.36
C PHE A 591 8.98 5.07 -6.57
N SER A 592 8.63 5.83 -7.61
CA SER A 592 8.32 5.28 -8.93
C SER A 592 9.62 5.11 -9.74
N VAL A 593 9.84 3.92 -10.32
CA VAL A 593 11.07 3.54 -11.04
C VAL A 593 10.70 2.98 -12.42
N ASN A 594 10.38 3.88 -13.33
CA ASN A 594 9.82 3.59 -14.65
C ASN A 594 10.90 3.18 -15.68
N GLY A 595 10.72 2.02 -16.29
CA GLY A 595 11.58 1.50 -17.36
C GLY A 595 12.85 0.76 -16.91
N TYR A 596 13.00 0.48 -15.61
CA TYR A 596 14.06 -0.35 -15.06
C TYR A 596 13.73 -1.85 -15.17
N PHE A 597 12.51 -2.23 -14.78
CA PHE A 597 11.97 -3.58 -14.87
C PHE A 597 11.33 -3.84 -16.26
N ASP A 598 11.23 -5.11 -16.67
CA ASP A 598 10.60 -5.49 -17.94
C ASP A 598 9.06 -5.66 -17.86
N ASP A 599 8.41 -5.95 -19.00
CA ASP A 599 6.96 -6.21 -19.13
C ASP A 599 6.47 -7.40 -18.25
N GLU A 600 7.37 -8.20 -17.66
CA GLU A 600 7.10 -9.34 -16.79
C GLU A 600 7.56 -9.08 -15.32
N LYS A 601 7.86 -7.81 -14.97
CA LYS A 601 8.44 -7.33 -13.70
C LYS A 601 9.84 -7.90 -13.35
N ASN A 602 10.57 -8.49 -14.29
CA ASN A 602 11.92 -8.99 -14.01
C ASN A 602 12.92 -7.84 -13.81
N ALA A 603 13.90 -8.07 -12.94
CA ALA A 603 15.08 -7.22 -12.80
C ALA A 603 15.93 -7.21 -14.09
N PRO A 604 16.62 -6.10 -14.41
CA PRO A 604 17.49 -6.02 -15.57
C PRO A 604 18.74 -6.90 -15.37
N SER A 605 19.19 -7.50 -16.47
CA SER A 605 20.48 -8.19 -16.56
C SER A 605 21.42 -7.39 -17.46
N VAL A 606 22.55 -6.96 -16.90
CA VAL A 606 23.48 -6.00 -17.53
C VAL A 606 24.91 -6.54 -17.49
N GLU A 607 25.63 -6.45 -18.59
CA GLU A 607 27.04 -6.83 -18.65
C GLU A 607 27.93 -5.87 -17.84
N ALA A 608 29.00 -6.36 -17.21
CA ALA A 608 30.01 -5.49 -16.60
C ALA A 608 30.63 -4.57 -17.67
N GLY A 609 30.63 -3.25 -17.43
CA GLY A 609 30.92 -2.20 -18.41
C GLY A 609 29.69 -1.67 -19.17
N GLY A 610 28.52 -2.26 -18.99
CA GLY A 610 27.27 -1.90 -19.68
C GLY A 610 26.53 -0.71 -19.08
N GLU A 611 25.74 -0.03 -19.91
CA GLU A 611 24.88 1.10 -19.53
C GLU A 611 23.41 0.68 -19.43
N LEU A 612 22.68 1.28 -18.48
CA LEU A 612 21.22 1.16 -18.33
C LEU A 612 20.60 2.56 -18.09
N THR A 613 19.50 2.87 -18.77
CA THR A 613 18.78 4.17 -18.65
C THR A 613 17.33 3.94 -18.25
N PHE A 614 16.87 4.63 -17.21
CA PHE A 614 15.51 4.56 -16.66
C PHE A 614 15.07 5.92 -16.11
N THR A 615 13.82 6.03 -15.63
CA THR A 615 13.28 7.24 -15.01
C THR A 615 12.92 6.98 -13.55
N VAL A 616 13.27 7.90 -12.66
CA VAL A 616 12.85 7.90 -11.25
C VAL A 616 11.92 9.08 -10.99
N GLU A 617 10.77 8.83 -10.35
CA GLU A 617 9.68 9.78 -10.15
C GLU A 617 9.13 9.68 -8.71
N ASN A 618 8.44 10.72 -8.23
CA ASN A 618 7.80 10.80 -6.91
C ASN A 618 8.76 10.65 -5.71
N VAL A 619 9.89 11.36 -5.71
CA VAL A 619 10.94 11.25 -4.66
C VAL A 619 10.80 12.22 -3.49
N ASP A 620 9.87 13.17 -3.55
CA ASP A 620 9.65 14.18 -2.49
C ASP A 620 8.57 13.73 -1.47
N LEU A 621 8.69 14.17 -0.22
CA LEU A 621 7.66 14.04 0.83
C LEU A 621 6.71 15.26 0.81
N LYS A 622 5.40 15.10 1.10
CA LYS A 622 4.40 16.20 0.92
C LYS A 622 3.92 16.87 2.21
N SER A 623 4.57 16.59 3.33
CA SER A 623 4.37 17.29 4.60
C SER A 623 4.93 18.73 4.58
N LYS A 624 4.63 19.54 5.61
CA LYS A 624 5.16 20.92 5.72
C LYS A 624 6.64 20.93 6.13
N GLY A 625 7.45 21.83 5.57
CA GLY A 625 8.83 22.10 6.03
C GLY A 625 9.94 21.31 5.34
N PHE A 626 9.61 20.22 4.66
CA PHE A 626 10.59 19.33 4.03
C PHE A 626 11.27 19.94 2.80
N VAL A 627 12.53 19.56 2.60
CA VAL A 627 13.37 20.05 1.51
C VAL A 627 13.11 19.22 0.26
N ALA A 628 12.68 19.88 -0.81
CA ALA A 628 12.56 19.27 -2.12
C ALA A 628 13.91 18.75 -2.64
N ASN A 629 13.88 17.59 -3.32
CA ASN A 629 15.09 17.04 -3.92
C ASN A 629 15.48 17.77 -5.22
N GLU A 630 16.78 17.89 -5.47
CA GLU A 630 17.38 18.48 -6.68
C GLU A 630 17.88 17.41 -7.66
N SER A 631 18.28 16.23 -7.18
CA SER A 631 18.76 15.11 -8.00
C SER A 631 18.54 13.74 -7.36
N VAL A 632 18.76 12.69 -8.15
CA VAL A 632 18.81 11.28 -7.73
C VAL A 632 20.20 10.73 -8.08
N VAL A 633 20.79 9.98 -7.15
CA VAL A 633 22.09 9.30 -7.28
C VAL A 633 21.86 7.80 -7.14
N VAL A 634 22.58 6.97 -7.90
CA VAL A 634 22.49 5.51 -7.81
C VAL A 634 23.83 4.92 -7.39
N THR A 635 23.83 4.17 -6.29
CA THR A 635 25.02 3.51 -5.75
C THR A 635 24.95 1.99 -5.85
N LEU A 636 26.12 1.37 -6.04
CA LEU A 636 26.36 -0.06 -6.01
C LEU A 636 27.53 -0.31 -5.04
N ASP A 637 27.33 -1.14 -4.01
CA ASP A 637 28.28 -1.30 -2.88
C ASP A 637 28.72 0.05 -2.24
N GLY A 638 27.89 1.09 -2.36
CA GLY A 638 28.17 2.46 -1.89
C GLY A 638 29.07 3.32 -2.81
N GLU A 639 29.38 2.89 -4.03
CA GLU A 639 30.05 3.71 -5.07
C GLU A 639 29.03 4.24 -6.09
N GLU A 640 29.11 5.53 -6.45
CA GLU A 640 28.21 6.16 -7.43
C GLU A 640 28.47 5.61 -8.84
N ILE A 641 27.48 4.93 -9.41
CA ILE A 641 27.53 4.38 -10.78
C ILE A 641 26.69 5.17 -11.79
N GLY A 642 25.92 6.16 -11.32
CA GLY A 642 25.16 7.08 -12.16
C GLY A 642 24.29 8.03 -11.34
N SER A 643 23.80 9.08 -11.99
CA SER A 643 22.94 10.10 -11.37
C SER A 643 22.08 10.83 -12.40
N GLY A 644 21.03 11.51 -11.95
CA GLY A 644 20.11 12.28 -12.77
C GLY A 644 19.55 13.50 -12.02
N GLU A 645 19.53 14.66 -12.67
CA GLU A 645 18.92 15.88 -12.12
C GLU A 645 17.39 15.79 -12.24
N LEU A 646 16.64 16.29 -11.23
CA LEU A 646 15.18 16.28 -11.25
C LEU A 646 14.64 17.42 -12.12
N GLU A 647 14.09 17.10 -13.29
CA GLU A 647 13.28 18.02 -14.10
C GLU A 647 11.81 17.92 -13.66
N GLY A 648 11.20 19.07 -13.29
CA GLY A 648 9.85 19.04 -12.75
C GLY A 648 9.38 20.25 -11.97
N VAL A 649 8.40 20.02 -11.08
CA VAL A 649 7.85 21.00 -10.13
C VAL A 649 8.20 20.64 -8.68
N THR A 650 9.03 21.49 -8.09
CA THR A 650 9.22 21.69 -6.64
C THR A 650 9.18 23.22 -6.42
N GLU A 651 9.07 23.84 -5.24
CA GLU A 651 9.28 23.48 -3.83
C GLU A 651 8.00 22.84 -3.24
N ASN A 652 7.96 21.50 -3.21
CA ASN A 652 6.84 20.62 -2.79
C ASN A 652 5.52 20.94 -3.54
N GLY A 653 5.34 20.37 -4.75
CA GLY A 653 4.15 20.67 -5.56
C GLY A 653 3.97 19.92 -6.90
N GLU A 654 4.56 18.73 -7.03
CA GLU A 654 4.24 17.67 -8.02
C GLU A 654 4.25 17.99 -9.52
N ASP A 655 5.42 17.72 -10.10
CA ASP A 655 5.64 16.53 -10.94
C ASP A 655 7.17 16.48 -11.07
N ASN A 656 7.91 15.64 -10.33
CA ASN A 656 9.38 15.60 -10.38
C ASN A 656 9.92 14.27 -10.91
N SER A 657 10.73 14.34 -11.97
CA SER A 657 11.24 13.20 -12.72
C SER A 657 12.74 13.36 -13.02
N ALA A 658 13.53 12.32 -12.77
CA ALA A 658 14.94 12.26 -13.14
C ALA A 658 15.14 11.11 -14.15
N GLN A 659 15.62 11.43 -15.35
CA GLN A 659 16.18 10.40 -16.23
C GLN A 659 17.58 10.07 -15.75
N VAL A 660 17.76 8.85 -15.25
CA VAL A 660 19.03 8.34 -14.74
C VAL A 660 19.66 7.46 -15.81
N THR A 661 20.99 7.53 -15.96
CA THR A 661 21.76 6.51 -16.67
C THR A 661 22.89 6.05 -15.76
N ILE A 662 22.99 4.74 -15.58
CA ILE A 662 24.05 4.09 -14.80
C ILE A 662 25.01 3.37 -15.74
N THR A 663 26.26 3.21 -15.31
CA THR A 663 27.26 2.36 -15.96
C THR A 663 27.79 1.35 -14.95
N VAL A 664 27.55 0.06 -15.16
CA VAL A 664 28.08 -0.99 -14.28
C VAL A 664 29.62 -1.02 -14.45
N PRO A 665 30.43 -0.86 -13.39
CA PRO A 665 31.88 -0.85 -13.55
C PRO A 665 32.43 -2.17 -14.10
N GLU A 666 33.42 -2.12 -15.01
CA GLU A 666 34.07 -3.30 -15.62
C GLU A 666 34.73 -4.25 -14.60
N THR A 667 34.91 -3.79 -13.35
CA THR A 667 35.50 -4.53 -12.23
C THR A 667 34.49 -5.24 -11.34
N VAL A 668 33.18 -5.12 -11.62
CA VAL A 668 32.14 -5.88 -10.90
C VAL A 668 32.13 -7.32 -11.43
N GLU A 669 32.23 -8.29 -10.53
CA GLU A 669 32.19 -9.72 -10.88
C GLU A 669 30.76 -10.13 -11.25
N PRO A 670 30.54 -11.16 -12.09
CA PRO A 670 29.19 -11.61 -12.42
C PRO A 670 28.44 -12.19 -11.20
N GLY A 671 27.24 -11.70 -10.94
CA GLY A 671 26.44 -12.04 -9.76
C GLY A 671 25.15 -11.23 -9.67
N ASP A 672 24.38 -11.49 -8.62
CA ASP A 672 23.18 -10.71 -8.27
C ASP A 672 23.55 -9.66 -7.21
N TYR A 673 23.04 -8.45 -7.39
CA TYR A 673 23.39 -7.24 -6.64
C TYR A 673 22.15 -6.40 -6.34
N GLU A 674 22.25 -5.51 -5.35
CA GLU A 674 21.25 -4.49 -5.05
C GLU A 674 21.78 -3.11 -5.42
N LEU A 675 20.95 -2.27 -6.05
CA LEU A 675 21.21 -0.86 -6.30
C LEU A 675 20.42 0.00 -5.32
N GLU A 676 21.08 0.95 -4.69
CA GLU A 676 20.41 1.99 -3.90
C GLU A 676 20.13 3.20 -4.80
N ILE A 677 18.88 3.63 -4.87
CA ILE A 677 18.45 4.84 -5.56
C ILE A 677 18.18 5.91 -4.49
N VAL A 678 19.07 6.91 -4.38
CA VAL A 678 19.09 7.89 -3.29
C VAL A 678 18.71 9.28 -3.81
N ALA A 679 17.65 9.87 -3.25
CA ALA A 679 17.24 11.24 -3.56
C ALA A 679 18.02 12.26 -2.72
N GLN A 680 18.49 13.33 -3.36
CA GLN A 680 19.35 14.35 -2.76
C GLN A 680 18.63 15.71 -2.72
N PRO A 681 18.57 16.41 -1.56
CA PRO A 681 19.36 16.19 -0.34
C PRO A 681 18.58 15.49 0.80
N SER A 682 17.44 14.86 0.55
CA SER A 682 16.63 14.23 1.61
C SER A 682 17.24 12.94 2.18
N GLU A 683 18.14 12.29 1.44
CA GLU A 683 18.70 10.95 1.73
C GLU A 683 17.64 9.82 1.72
N SER A 684 16.42 10.12 1.26
CA SER A 684 15.37 9.13 0.94
C SER A 684 15.91 8.11 -0.06
N THR A 685 15.72 6.82 0.23
CA THR A 685 16.40 5.74 -0.50
C THR A 685 15.47 4.56 -0.75
N VAL A 686 15.47 4.02 -1.97
CA VAL A 686 14.85 2.74 -2.30
C VAL A 686 15.88 1.79 -2.91
N GLN A 687 15.66 0.48 -2.77
CA GLN A 687 16.53 -0.55 -3.35
C GLN A 687 15.84 -1.24 -4.53
N VAL A 688 16.62 -1.59 -5.55
CA VAL A 688 16.19 -2.39 -6.70
C VAL A 688 17.25 -3.43 -7.08
N PRO A 689 16.85 -4.67 -7.43
CA PRO A 689 17.82 -5.73 -7.74
C PRO A 689 18.38 -5.59 -9.16
N LEU A 690 19.62 -6.08 -9.35
CA LEU A 690 20.39 -6.07 -10.60
C LEU A 690 21.16 -7.40 -10.76
N THR A 691 21.04 -8.07 -11.90
CA THR A 691 21.95 -9.18 -12.24
C THR A 691 23.07 -8.70 -13.15
N VAL A 692 24.31 -8.71 -12.66
CA VAL A 692 25.51 -8.41 -13.47
C VAL A 692 26.01 -9.67 -14.16
N THR A 693 26.22 -9.60 -15.48
CA THR A 693 26.75 -10.70 -16.30
C THR A 693 28.20 -10.45 -16.73
N GLU A 694 28.90 -11.54 -17.10
CA GLU A 694 30.25 -11.52 -17.65
C GLU A 694 30.27 -10.67 -18.93
N GLY A 695 30.79 -9.44 -18.84
CA GLY A 695 30.97 -8.56 -19.98
C GLY A 695 32.08 -9.10 -20.89
N ASP A 696 31.92 -8.90 -22.20
CA ASP A 696 32.79 -9.48 -23.24
C ASP A 696 34.16 -8.76 -23.28
N GLN A 697 35.00 -9.01 -22.26
CA GLN A 697 36.32 -8.39 -22.14
C GLN A 697 37.19 -8.74 -23.36
N ALA A 698 37.51 -7.72 -24.15
CA ALA A 698 38.36 -7.82 -25.32
C ALA A 698 39.70 -8.45 -24.94
N ALA A 699 39.92 -9.69 -25.38
CA ALA A 699 41.05 -10.49 -24.92
C ALA A 699 42.39 -9.82 -25.25
N GLU A 700 43.31 -9.77 -24.27
CA GLU A 700 44.65 -9.18 -24.43
C GLU A 700 45.40 -9.69 -25.67
N PRO A 701 46.13 -8.83 -26.42
CA PRO A 701 46.90 -9.22 -27.58
C PRO A 701 47.97 -10.26 -27.23
N VAL A 702 48.04 -11.32 -28.02
CA VAL A 702 49.03 -12.39 -27.84
C VAL A 702 49.92 -12.56 -29.06
N VAL A 703 51.17 -12.96 -28.83
CA VAL A 703 52.09 -13.49 -29.84
C VAL A 703 52.73 -14.78 -29.31
N LYS A 704 52.90 -15.79 -30.16
CA LYS A 704 53.50 -17.11 -29.82
C LYS A 704 54.31 -17.64 -31.00
N THR A 705 55.28 -18.51 -30.75
CA THR A 705 55.88 -19.38 -31.77
C THR A 705 55.34 -20.81 -31.64
N GLU A 706 55.64 -21.71 -32.59
CA GLU A 706 55.20 -23.12 -32.51
C GLU A 706 55.81 -23.89 -31.31
N LYS A 707 57.00 -23.47 -30.83
CA LYS A 707 57.77 -24.16 -29.78
C LYS A 707 58.62 -23.18 -28.96
N ASP A 708 58.70 -23.37 -27.65
CA ASP A 708 59.59 -22.57 -26.79
C ASP A 708 61.09 -22.86 -27.04
N ASN A 709 61.42 -23.97 -27.71
CA ASN A 709 62.79 -24.42 -27.96
C ASN A 709 62.90 -25.08 -29.35
N TYR A 710 63.92 -24.69 -30.13
CA TYR A 710 64.27 -25.28 -31.42
C TYR A 710 65.73 -25.74 -31.42
N THR A 711 66.02 -26.84 -32.10
CA THR A 711 67.40 -27.15 -32.49
C THR A 711 67.82 -26.29 -33.69
N GLN A 712 69.12 -25.97 -33.82
CA GLN A 712 69.66 -25.21 -34.97
C GLN A 712 69.14 -25.72 -36.32
N ALA A 713 69.10 -27.04 -36.52
CA ALA A 713 68.66 -27.68 -37.75
C ALA A 713 67.15 -27.54 -38.04
N GLU A 714 66.31 -27.27 -37.04
CA GLU A 714 64.89 -26.97 -37.24
C GLU A 714 64.66 -25.52 -37.70
N THR A 715 65.56 -24.60 -37.33
CA THR A 715 65.44 -23.17 -37.68
C THR A 715 65.76 -22.86 -39.14
N VAL A 716 66.33 -23.82 -39.90
CA VAL A 716 66.72 -23.65 -41.32
C VAL A 716 65.53 -23.36 -42.24
N ASP A 717 64.39 -23.99 -41.98
CA ASP A 717 63.14 -23.74 -42.72
C ASP A 717 62.35 -22.53 -42.15
N GLY A 718 62.91 -21.84 -41.14
CA GLY A 718 62.33 -20.69 -40.43
C GLY A 718 61.66 -21.05 -39.10
N VAL A 719 61.49 -20.05 -38.23
CA VAL A 719 60.75 -20.14 -36.96
C VAL A 719 59.37 -19.49 -37.16
N PRO A 720 58.27 -20.25 -37.22
CA PRO A 720 56.94 -19.71 -37.40
C PRO A 720 56.43 -19.05 -36.11
N TYR A 721 55.78 -17.91 -36.25
CA TYR A 721 55.13 -17.18 -35.17
C TYR A 721 53.77 -16.65 -35.62
N ALA A 722 52.85 -16.47 -34.68
CA ALA A 722 51.52 -15.96 -34.94
C ALA A 722 51.04 -15.11 -33.76
N GLY A 723 50.15 -14.16 -34.05
CA GLY A 723 49.46 -13.37 -33.04
C GLY A 723 47.96 -13.35 -33.24
N ALA A 724 47.22 -13.11 -32.15
CA ALA A 724 45.76 -13.03 -32.12
C ALA A 724 45.32 -11.96 -31.11
N ASN A 725 44.07 -11.52 -31.23
CA ASN A 725 43.46 -10.45 -30.45
C ASN A 725 44.13 -9.07 -30.66
N TRP A 726 44.51 -8.78 -31.90
CA TRP A 726 44.98 -7.47 -32.33
C TRP A 726 43.84 -6.69 -33.02
N ALA A 727 43.97 -5.37 -33.18
CA ALA A 727 43.00 -4.62 -33.99
C ALA A 727 43.01 -5.15 -35.45
N PRO A 728 41.85 -5.46 -36.06
CA PRO A 728 41.77 -6.06 -37.41
C PRO A 728 42.08 -5.06 -38.52
N ASP A 729 42.56 -5.54 -39.67
CA ASP A 729 42.97 -4.72 -40.84
C ASP A 729 44.03 -3.62 -40.54
N TYR A 730 44.84 -3.78 -39.47
CA TYR A 730 45.91 -2.84 -39.06
C TYR A 730 47.31 -3.48 -39.09
N TYR A 731 48.34 -2.65 -39.32
CA TYR A 731 49.73 -3.11 -39.32
C TYR A 731 50.30 -3.28 -37.91
N VAL A 732 50.91 -4.44 -37.64
CA VAL A 732 51.76 -4.70 -36.47
C VAL A 732 53.23 -4.55 -36.85
N GLU A 733 54.00 -3.85 -36.01
CA GLU A 733 55.46 -3.81 -36.07
C GLU A 733 56.04 -4.97 -35.25
N VAL A 734 57.08 -5.64 -35.78
CA VAL A 734 57.70 -6.81 -35.13
C VAL A 734 59.18 -6.56 -34.94
N THR A 735 59.62 -6.56 -33.68
CA THR A 735 61.03 -6.48 -33.29
C THR A 735 61.49 -7.83 -32.74
N VAL A 736 62.69 -8.28 -33.10
CA VAL A 736 63.33 -9.44 -32.48
C VAL A 736 64.61 -9.04 -31.75
N THR A 737 64.65 -9.27 -30.44
CA THR A 737 65.86 -9.20 -29.61
C THR A 737 66.59 -10.53 -29.72
N THR A 738 67.84 -10.49 -30.19
CA THR A 738 68.73 -11.65 -30.36
C THR A 738 69.93 -11.58 -29.40
N PRO A 739 70.71 -12.66 -29.22
CA PRO A 739 71.93 -12.63 -28.40
C PRO A 739 73.02 -11.66 -28.87
N GLU A 740 72.95 -11.19 -30.12
CA GLU A 740 73.95 -10.29 -30.73
C GLU A 740 73.44 -8.84 -30.91
N GLY A 741 72.14 -8.61 -30.75
CA GLY A 741 71.49 -7.29 -30.90
C GLY A 741 70.00 -7.39 -31.28
N GLU A 742 69.36 -6.23 -31.43
CA GLU A 742 67.94 -6.11 -31.83
C GLU A 742 67.82 -5.87 -33.34
N ALA A 743 66.75 -6.39 -33.95
CA ALA A 743 66.41 -6.17 -35.35
C ALA A 743 64.89 -5.95 -35.53
N GLU A 744 64.53 -4.92 -36.30
CA GLU A 744 63.17 -4.68 -36.79
C GLU A 744 62.91 -5.55 -38.03
N LEU A 745 61.70 -6.10 -38.16
CA LEU A 745 61.24 -6.86 -39.33
C LEU A 745 60.31 -6.01 -40.22
N ASP A 746 60.03 -6.47 -41.44
CA ASP A 746 58.93 -5.89 -42.23
C ASP A 746 57.59 -6.10 -41.48
N PRO A 747 56.73 -5.05 -41.35
CA PRO A 747 55.48 -5.14 -40.61
C PRO A 747 54.46 -6.04 -41.29
N LEU A 748 53.61 -6.68 -40.48
CA LEU A 748 52.54 -7.58 -40.93
C LEU A 748 51.17 -6.91 -40.80
N GLU A 749 50.22 -7.29 -41.65
CA GLU A 749 48.84 -6.80 -41.66
C GLU A 749 47.96 -7.85 -40.94
N THR A 750 47.15 -7.45 -39.97
CA THR A 750 46.17 -8.34 -39.32
C THR A 750 44.99 -8.62 -40.24
N ASP A 751 44.34 -9.78 -40.08
CA ASP A 751 43.13 -10.13 -40.82
C ASP A 751 41.85 -9.56 -40.19
N GLU A 752 40.71 -9.88 -40.80
CA GLU A 752 39.36 -9.49 -40.33
C GLU A 752 38.98 -10.02 -38.93
N ASN A 753 39.83 -10.85 -38.31
CA ASN A 753 39.66 -11.45 -36.98
C ASN A 753 40.75 -11.01 -35.99
N GLY A 754 41.62 -10.06 -36.34
CA GLY A 754 42.71 -9.61 -35.48
C GLY A 754 43.88 -10.60 -35.38
N VAL A 755 44.07 -11.47 -36.38
CA VAL A 755 45.09 -12.52 -36.41
C VAL A 755 46.16 -12.21 -37.45
N PHE A 756 47.42 -12.56 -37.16
CA PHE A 756 48.50 -12.56 -38.15
C PHE A 756 49.38 -13.82 -38.03
N GLU A 757 50.01 -14.22 -39.14
CA GLU A 757 51.04 -15.27 -39.20
C GLU A 757 52.33 -14.73 -39.83
N GLY A 758 53.48 -15.11 -39.27
CA GLY A 758 54.81 -14.71 -39.72
C GLY A 758 55.82 -15.85 -39.66
N LEU A 759 56.93 -15.70 -40.40
CA LEU A 759 58.03 -16.67 -40.43
C LEU A 759 59.35 -15.92 -40.25
N LEU A 760 59.99 -16.12 -39.10
CA LEU A 760 61.29 -15.54 -38.80
C LEU A 760 62.38 -16.39 -39.48
N ILE A 761 63.28 -15.74 -40.23
CA ILE A 761 64.39 -16.40 -40.94
C ILE A 761 65.72 -15.69 -40.66
N TYR A 762 66.79 -16.45 -40.48
CA TYR A 762 68.13 -15.89 -40.25
C TYR A 762 68.95 -15.92 -41.56
N SER A 763 69.59 -14.80 -41.88
CA SER A 763 70.35 -14.60 -43.13
C SER A 763 71.63 -13.84 -42.86
N THR A 764 72.71 -14.18 -43.56
CA THR A 764 74.01 -13.51 -43.43
C THR A 764 74.22 -12.47 -44.53
N TYR A 765 74.83 -11.33 -44.24
CA TYR A 765 75.05 -10.24 -45.19
C TYR A 765 76.49 -9.69 -45.16
N ASP A 766 76.90 -9.02 -46.23
CA ASP A 766 78.20 -8.33 -46.31
C ASP A 766 78.11 -6.93 -45.68
N GLU A 767 78.74 -6.74 -44.51
CA GLU A 767 78.71 -5.47 -43.74
C GLU A 767 79.13 -4.22 -44.55
N ALA A 768 79.87 -4.39 -45.64
CA ALA A 768 80.40 -3.27 -46.44
C ALA A 768 79.48 -2.87 -47.61
N THR A 769 78.46 -3.67 -47.92
CA THR A 769 77.56 -3.47 -49.07
C THR A 769 76.07 -3.61 -48.74
N GLY A 770 75.72 -4.37 -47.71
CA GLY A 770 74.33 -4.71 -47.37
C GLY A 770 73.69 -5.74 -48.30
N GLU A 771 74.46 -6.40 -49.18
CA GLU A 771 73.95 -7.52 -49.97
C GLU A 771 73.96 -8.81 -49.13
N ILE A 772 72.88 -9.60 -49.22
CA ILE A 772 72.76 -10.90 -48.54
C ILE A 772 73.73 -11.90 -49.19
N ILE A 773 74.50 -12.61 -48.36
CA ILE A 773 75.48 -13.63 -48.75
C ILE A 773 74.82 -15.01 -48.82
N GLU A 774 74.04 -15.36 -47.79
CA GLU A 774 73.38 -16.67 -47.67
C GLU A 774 72.07 -16.48 -46.88
N GLU A 775 70.94 -16.80 -47.52
CA GLU A 775 69.58 -16.79 -46.95
C GLU A 775 69.28 -18.12 -46.26
N ASN A 776 68.42 -18.11 -45.23
CA ASN A 776 67.90 -19.28 -44.53
C ASN A 776 69.01 -20.22 -43.99
N VAL A 777 69.87 -19.67 -43.13
CA VAL A 777 70.89 -20.44 -42.39
C VAL A 777 70.39 -20.82 -41.00
N GLU A 778 71.09 -21.77 -40.34
CA GLU A 778 70.85 -22.11 -38.94
C GLU A 778 71.00 -20.85 -38.05
N PHE A 779 70.02 -20.61 -37.17
CA PHE A 779 70.07 -19.51 -36.21
C PHE A 779 71.21 -19.72 -35.20
N PRO A 780 71.92 -18.67 -34.76
CA PRO A 780 72.84 -18.74 -33.63
C PRO A 780 72.23 -19.37 -32.37
N VAL A 781 73.06 -19.99 -31.52
CA VAL A 781 72.62 -20.56 -30.25
C VAL A 781 72.36 -19.45 -29.22
N GLY A 782 71.16 -19.43 -28.64
CA GLY A 782 70.80 -18.50 -27.58
C GLY A 782 69.29 -18.30 -27.42
N GLU A 783 68.93 -17.26 -26.67
CA GLU A 783 67.57 -16.85 -26.38
C GLU A 783 67.14 -15.72 -27.33
N TYR A 784 65.90 -15.79 -27.81
CA TYR A 784 65.31 -14.85 -28.77
C TYR A 784 63.94 -14.41 -28.27
N THR A 785 63.71 -13.10 -28.19
CA THR A 785 62.39 -12.54 -27.85
C THR A 785 61.83 -11.80 -29.05
N LEU A 786 60.65 -12.19 -29.52
CA LEU A 786 59.84 -11.35 -30.39
C LEU A 786 59.00 -10.42 -29.51
N THR A 787 59.02 -9.13 -29.82
CA THR A 787 58.09 -8.14 -29.31
C THR A 787 57.30 -7.59 -30.50
N VAL A 788 55.98 -7.54 -30.35
CA VAL A 788 55.05 -7.05 -31.38
C VAL A 788 54.31 -5.85 -30.81
N THR A 789 54.15 -4.81 -31.62
CA THR A 789 53.51 -3.54 -31.24
C THR A 789 52.52 -3.09 -32.32
N GLN A 790 51.39 -2.50 -31.92
CA GLN A 790 50.37 -1.99 -32.85
C GLN A 790 49.90 -0.59 -32.43
N ASP A 791 50.13 0.41 -33.29
CA ASP A 791 49.64 1.78 -33.12
C ASP A 791 48.21 1.89 -33.66
N VAL A 792 47.21 1.70 -32.79
CA VAL A 792 45.79 1.78 -33.17
C VAL A 792 45.27 3.22 -33.10
N PRO A 793 44.60 3.75 -34.15
CA PRO A 793 43.90 5.03 -34.07
C PRO A 793 42.71 4.98 -33.10
N ALA A 794 42.49 6.06 -32.35
CA ALA A 794 41.38 6.19 -31.39
C ALA A 794 39.97 6.32 -32.03
N ASP A 795 39.82 5.94 -33.30
CA ASP A 795 38.58 5.88 -34.07
C ASP A 795 38.39 4.54 -34.82
N ALA A 796 39.11 3.49 -34.43
CA ALA A 796 38.94 2.12 -34.92
C ALA A 796 37.71 1.42 -34.30
N GLU A 797 36.95 0.66 -35.11
CA GLU A 797 35.85 -0.18 -34.61
C GLU A 797 36.41 -1.43 -33.89
N GLY A 798 35.88 -1.78 -32.73
CA GLY A 798 36.21 -3.03 -32.00
C GLY A 798 37.32 -2.95 -30.95
N VAL A 799 37.71 -1.74 -30.49
CA VAL A 799 38.68 -1.55 -29.41
C VAL A 799 38.06 -0.71 -28.29
N SER A 800 38.17 -1.15 -27.03
CA SER A 800 37.68 -0.39 -25.87
C SER A 800 38.46 0.92 -25.73
N THR A 801 37.76 2.03 -25.49
CA THR A 801 38.34 3.38 -25.56
C THR A 801 38.99 3.86 -24.26
N ALA A 802 39.65 2.95 -23.54
CA ALA A 802 40.40 3.23 -22.31
C ALA A 802 41.88 3.53 -22.63
N ASP A 803 42.14 4.81 -22.97
CA ASP A 803 43.43 5.37 -23.41
C ASP A 803 44.01 4.82 -24.72
N ALA A 804 44.66 5.70 -25.49
CA ALA A 804 45.30 5.37 -26.76
C ALA A 804 46.74 4.86 -26.53
N GLU A 805 46.86 3.72 -25.84
CA GLU A 805 48.14 3.03 -25.64
C GLU A 805 48.47 2.06 -26.79
N GLN A 806 49.77 1.88 -27.04
CA GLN A 806 50.28 0.99 -28.07
C GLN A 806 50.11 -0.48 -27.63
N LEU A 807 49.20 -1.22 -28.26
CA LEU A 807 49.01 -2.65 -27.99
C LEU A 807 50.35 -3.37 -28.14
N THR A 808 50.76 -4.12 -27.12
CA THR A 808 52.11 -4.70 -27.05
C THR A 808 52.08 -6.11 -26.47
N ALA A 809 52.67 -7.07 -27.19
CA ALA A 809 52.83 -8.44 -26.71
C ALA A 809 54.25 -8.95 -27.00
N SER A 810 54.74 -9.90 -26.20
CA SER A 810 56.04 -10.54 -26.47
C SER A 810 56.06 -12.03 -26.16
N THR A 811 56.98 -12.75 -26.81
CA THR A 811 57.20 -14.18 -26.63
C THR A 811 58.67 -14.53 -26.81
N THR A 812 59.16 -15.48 -26.03
CA THR A 812 60.58 -15.87 -26.01
C THR A 812 60.71 -17.34 -26.39
N PHE A 813 61.66 -17.63 -27.28
CA PHE A 813 62.07 -18.99 -27.66
C PHE A 813 63.59 -19.13 -27.58
N THR A 814 64.08 -20.37 -27.44
CA THR A 814 65.53 -20.65 -27.49
C THR A 814 65.90 -21.43 -28.76
N VAL A 815 67.13 -21.23 -29.21
CA VAL A 815 67.78 -22.07 -30.23
C VAL A 815 68.98 -22.74 -29.57
N GLY A 816 68.98 -24.07 -29.46
CA GLY A 816 70.02 -24.77 -28.69
C GLY A 816 69.83 -26.28 -28.54
N ASP A 817 70.50 -26.84 -27.54
CA ASP A 817 70.30 -28.21 -27.05
C ASP A 817 69.39 -28.14 -25.81
N PRO A 818 68.18 -28.74 -25.83
CA PRO A 818 67.18 -28.54 -24.77
C PRO A 818 67.57 -29.14 -23.41
N ASP A 819 68.65 -29.91 -23.31
CA ASP A 819 69.20 -30.39 -22.03
C ASP A 819 70.17 -29.37 -21.35
N ASP A 820 70.62 -28.31 -22.03
CA ASP A 820 71.68 -27.38 -21.53
C ASP A 820 71.12 -26.11 -20.86
N THR A 821 70.11 -26.27 -19.98
CA THR A 821 69.55 -25.16 -19.19
C THR A 821 70.60 -24.57 -18.21
N PRO A 822 70.75 -23.24 -18.09
CA PRO A 822 71.75 -22.64 -17.20
C PRO A 822 71.55 -22.97 -15.72
N VAL A 823 72.40 -23.85 -15.17
CA VAL A 823 72.48 -24.09 -13.73
C VAL A 823 73.03 -22.82 -13.06
N PRO A 824 72.31 -22.20 -12.09
CA PRO A 824 72.81 -21.02 -11.39
C PRO A 824 74.06 -21.38 -10.57
N THR A 825 75.19 -20.77 -10.92
CA THR A 825 76.48 -21.08 -10.30
C THR A 825 76.54 -20.60 -8.84
N PRO A 826 76.88 -21.47 -7.88
CA PRO A 826 77.31 -21.04 -6.56
C PRO A 826 78.59 -20.19 -6.66
N THR A 827 78.74 -19.21 -5.77
CA THR A 827 79.95 -18.37 -5.69
C THR A 827 81.19 -19.17 -5.30
N ASP A 828 82.36 -18.60 -5.63
CA ASP A 828 83.67 -18.93 -5.04
C ASP A 828 83.57 -19.30 -3.54
N ASP A 829 84.34 -20.25 -3.03
CA ASP A 829 85.79 -20.20 -3.10
C ASP A 829 86.48 -21.57 -3.20
N ALA A 830 87.67 -21.59 -3.79
CA ALA A 830 88.50 -22.78 -3.91
C ALA A 830 89.89 -22.53 -3.33
N ASP A 831 90.29 -23.32 -2.33
CA ASP A 831 91.69 -23.72 -2.25
C ASP A 831 91.93 -25.03 -1.50
N ALA A 832 92.87 -25.83 -2.00
CA ALA A 832 93.23 -27.12 -1.42
C ALA A 832 94.67 -27.55 -1.79
N ASP A 833 95.68 -26.93 -1.18
CA ASP A 833 97.01 -27.54 -1.07
C ASP A 833 97.65 -27.38 0.32
N SER A 834 98.48 -28.37 0.65
CA SER A 834 99.52 -28.38 1.68
C SER A 834 99.13 -28.51 3.17
N SER A 835 99.09 -29.80 3.57
CA SER A 835 99.78 -30.33 4.77
C SER A 835 99.23 -30.07 6.20
N GLY A 836 99.12 -31.18 6.96
CA GLY A 836 100.01 -31.32 8.13
C GLY A 836 99.42 -31.27 9.55
N THR A 837 98.92 -32.44 10.01
CA THR A 837 99.04 -32.97 11.39
C THR A 837 98.42 -32.25 12.61
N ASP A 838 97.68 -33.05 13.40
CA ASP A 838 97.51 -33.04 14.87
C ASP A 838 96.83 -31.82 15.56
N GLY A 839 95.68 -32.02 16.23
CA GLY A 839 94.94 -30.90 16.87
C GLY A 839 93.94 -31.11 18.04
N ASN A 840 93.29 -32.27 18.21
CA ASN A 840 92.58 -32.75 19.43
C ASN A 840 91.63 -31.83 20.27
N ALA A 841 90.35 -32.26 20.36
CA ALA A 841 89.36 -32.16 21.48
C ALA A 841 88.27 -31.05 21.54
N ASP A 842 87.06 -31.54 21.94
CA ASP A 842 85.90 -30.89 22.61
C ASP A 842 85.15 -29.70 21.96
N SER A 843 83.82 -29.50 22.13
CA SER A 843 82.77 -30.25 22.89
C SER A 843 81.33 -29.85 22.45
N SER A 844 80.34 -30.77 22.56
CA SER A 844 78.84 -30.56 22.62
C SER A 844 78.13 -29.81 21.46
N GLY A 845 76.89 -30.09 21.02
CA GLY A 845 75.82 -31.11 21.27
C GLY A 845 74.79 -31.00 20.10
N ASP A 846 73.91 -31.94 19.72
CA ASP A 846 72.92 -32.78 20.45
C ASP A 846 71.68 -31.98 20.92
N ASP A 847 70.41 -32.33 20.63
CA ASP A 847 69.76 -33.29 19.67
C ASP A 847 68.94 -32.50 18.58
N GLY A 848 67.94 -32.97 17.78
CA GLY A 848 67.19 -34.21 17.45
C GLY A 848 66.49 -33.99 16.07
N THR A 849 65.86 -34.89 15.26
CA THR A 849 65.04 -36.14 15.36
C THR A 849 63.57 -35.93 15.77
N ALA A 850 62.53 -36.54 15.15
CA ALA A 850 62.37 -37.60 14.13
C ALA A 850 61.10 -37.29 13.26
N ASP A 851 60.82 -37.80 12.04
CA ASP A 851 60.72 -39.18 11.48
C ASP A 851 59.70 -40.13 12.15
N SER A 852 58.74 -40.62 11.35
CA SER A 852 58.11 -41.94 11.56
C SER A 852 57.58 -42.51 10.23
N SER A 853 58.29 -43.48 9.67
CA SER A 853 57.80 -44.34 8.58
C SER A 853 57.25 -45.68 9.11
N GLY A 854 56.34 -46.32 8.37
CA GLY A 854 55.70 -47.60 8.73
C GLY A 854 55.24 -48.39 7.50
N SER A 855 55.42 -49.72 7.51
CA SER A 855 55.31 -50.59 6.33
C SER A 855 54.60 -51.92 6.65
N ALA A 856 54.53 -52.83 5.65
CA ALA A 856 54.10 -54.25 5.71
C ALA A 856 52.57 -54.56 5.76
N ASP A 857 52.04 -55.65 5.16
CA ASP A 857 52.54 -56.55 4.10
C ASP A 857 51.39 -57.48 3.57
N ASP A 858 51.62 -58.10 2.40
CA ASP A 858 51.04 -59.30 1.74
C ASP A 858 49.63 -59.89 2.05
N GLY A 859 48.93 -60.36 1.00
CA GLY A 859 47.75 -61.24 1.12
C GLY A 859 47.04 -61.57 -0.21
N ALA A 860 46.88 -62.86 -0.57
CA ALA A 860 46.53 -63.27 -1.95
C ALA A 860 45.40 -64.31 -2.11
N ALA A 861 44.73 -64.23 -3.28
CA ALA A 861 44.00 -65.26 -4.05
C ALA A 861 42.62 -65.80 -3.58
N GLY A 862 41.66 -65.76 -4.51
CA GLY A 862 40.34 -66.44 -4.49
C GLY A 862 39.74 -66.49 -5.91
N ASN A 863 38.85 -67.44 -6.24
CA ASN A 863 38.44 -67.75 -7.63
C ASN A 863 37.00 -68.30 -7.77
N ALA A 864 36.40 -68.10 -8.96
CA ALA A 864 35.13 -68.67 -9.48
C ALA A 864 33.82 -68.17 -8.81
N ASP A 865 32.61 -68.26 -9.41
CA ASP A 865 32.14 -68.85 -10.68
C ASP A 865 30.81 -68.21 -11.18
N GLY A 866 30.53 -68.26 -12.49
CA GLY A 866 29.19 -68.11 -13.13
C GLY A 866 28.53 -66.72 -13.23
N GLY A 867 27.73 -66.39 -14.26
CA GLY A 867 27.49 -67.10 -15.53
C GLY A 867 26.13 -66.80 -16.21
N ASN A 868 26.18 -66.34 -17.48
CA ASN A 868 25.06 -66.08 -18.43
C ASN A 868 24.01 -65.00 -18.06
N GLY A 869 23.44 -64.26 -19.01
CA GLY A 869 23.71 -64.19 -20.47
C GLY A 869 22.63 -63.41 -21.25
N ASP A 870 22.89 -63.17 -22.54
CA ASP A 870 22.03 -62.98 -23.74
C ASP A 870 20.60 -62.37 -23.58
N ASP A 871 20.09 -61.45 -24.42
CA ASP A 871 20.23 -61.24 -25.88
C ASP A 871 20.18 -59.72 -26.23
N GLN A 872 20.91 -59.22 -27.25
CA GLN A 872 20.46 -58.85 -28.63
C GLN A 872 19.21 -57.94 -28.75
N ALA A 873 19.15 -56.93 -29.65
CA ALA A 873 20.03 -56.50 -30.75
C ALA A 873 19.89 -54.96 -30.97
N ASP A 874 20.90 -54.23 -31.47
CA ASP A 874 21.12 -53.83 -32.90
C ASP A 874 19.96 -53.09 -33.59
N GLN A 875 20.13 -52.03 -34.39
CA GLN A 875 21.28 -51.16 -34.72
C GLN A 875 20.77 -49.90 -35.47
N ASP A 876 21.65 -48.91 -35.67
CA ASP A 876 21.84 -47.95 -36.79
C ASP A 876 20.75 -47.78 -37.88
N GLY A 877 20.52 -46.60 -38.47
CA GLY A 877 21.14 -45.29 -38.24
C GLY A 877 21.15 -44.37 -39.49
N ASP A 878 21.30 -43.07 -39.24
CA ASP A 878 21.98 -42.05 -40.08
C ASP A 878 21.38 -41.56 -41.44
N LEU A 879 21.87 -40.39 -41.87
CA LEU A 879 21.86 -39.72 -43.19
C LEU A 879 20.55 -39.17 -43.83
N ALA A 880 20.21 -37.94 -43.41
CA ALA A 880 20.32 -36.71 -44.25
C ALA A 880 19.40 -36.42 -45.48
N GLN A 881 19.54 -35.16 -45.94
CA GLN A 881 19.11 -34.52 -47.20
C GLN A 881 17.74 -33.82 -47.33
N THR A 882 17.78 -32.49 -47.14
CA THR A 882 17.31 -31.41 -48.07
C THR A 882 15.94 -31.46 -48.75
N GLY A 883 15.26 -30.30 -48.77
CA GLY A 883 14.82 -29.74 -50.07
C GLY A 883 13.34 -29.35 -50.27
N ALA A 884 12.95 -28.20 -49.71
CA ALA A 884 12.20 -27.11 -50.35
C ALA A 884 10.79 -27.29 -51.00
N ASP A 885 10.14 -26.11 -51.14
CA ASP A 885 9.19 -25.69 -52.18
C ASP A 885 7.65 -25.96 -52.12
N SER A 886 6.96 -25.02 -51.43
CA SER A 886 6.20 -23.92 -52.09
C SER A 886 4.71 -24.03 -52.52
N ASN A 887 4.05 -22.86 -52.38
CA ASN A 887 2.85 -22.32 -53.08
C ASN A 887 1.42 -22.77 -52.69
N LEU A 888 0.69 -21.87 -51.99
CA LEU A 888 -0.49 -21.10 -52.49
C LEU A 888 -0.93 -20.08 -51.39
N ILE A 889 -0.56 -18.79 -51.45
CA ILE A 889 -1.18 -17.68 -52.19
C ILE A 889 -2.63 -17.29 -51.76
N PHE A 890 -2.71 -16.23 -50.95
CA PHE A 890 -3.71 -15.13 -50.85
C PHE A 890 -5.24 -15.39 -50.95
N GLY A 891 -6.04 -14.81 -50.03
CA GLY A 891 -7.51 -14.95 -50.07
C GLY A 891 -8.46 -13.94 -49.38
N LEU A 892 -7.99 -12.99 -48.54
CA LEU A 892 -8.76 -11.84 -47.97
C LEU A 892 -10.06 -12.11 -47.14
N LEU A 893 -9.99 -11.77 -45.85
CA LEU A 893 -10.94 -10.94 -45.08
C LEU A 893 -12.37 -10.71 -45.62
N ALA A 894 -13.40 -11.23 -44.92
CA ALA A 894 -14.56 -10.46 -44.44
C ALA A 894 -15.51 -11.28 -43.54
N ALA A 895 -16.08 -10.62 -42.52
CA ALA A 895 -17.29 -10.99 -41.75
C ALA A 895 -17.31 -12.30 -40.93
N ALA A 896 -17.11 -12.18 -39.61
CA ALA A 896 -17.51 -13.19 -38.61
C ALA A 896 -18.08 -12.61 -37.29
N ALA A 897 -18.42 -11.32 -37.24
CA ALA A 897 -19.06 -10.70 -36.08
C ALA A 897 -20.57 -11.06 -35.99
N ALA A 898 -20.88 -12.33 -35.67
CA ALA A 898 -22.20 -12.83 -35.25
C ALA A 898 -22.17 -14.34 -34.91
N ALA A 899 -21.50 -14.77 -33.83
CA ALA A 899 -21.52 -16.18 -33.41
C ALA A 899 -21.37 -16.47 -31.90
N ILE A 900 -20.86 -15.54 -31.08
CA ILE A 900 -20.69 -15.75 -29.62
C ILE A 900 -21.95 -15.27 -28.89
N ALA A 901 -23.05 -16.00 -29.11
CA ALA A 901 -24.34 -15.80 -28.44
C ALA A 901 -25.05 -17.15 -28.22
N LEU A 902 -24.28 -18.18 -27.83
CA LEU A 902 -24.76 -19.54 -27.55
C LEU A 902 -23.75 -20.36 -26.70
N GLY A 903 -23.17 -19.74 -25.66
CA GLY A 903 -22.23 -20.39 -24.72
C GLY A 903 -22.77 -20.60 -23.29
N ALA A 904 -23.63 -19.69 -22.80
CA ALA A 904 -24.07 -19.63 -21.41
C ALA A 904 -25.22 -20.60 -21.06
N THR A 905 -25.01 -21.93 -21.20
CA THR A 905 -26.00 -22.92 -20.72
C THR A 905 -25.39 -24.31 -20.40
N ALA A 906 -24.21 -24.39 -19.76
CA ALA A 906 -23.51 -25.68 -19.59
C ALA A 906 -22.76 -25.94 -18.26
N LEU A 907 -22.87 -25.10 -17.22
CA LEU A 907 -22.13 -25.35 -15.95
C LEU A 907 -22.94 -25.23 -14.63
N VAL A 908 -24.27 -25.20 -14.68
CA VAL A 908 -25.11 -25.47 -13.50
C VAL A 908 -25.43 -26.97 -13.43
N MET A 909 -25.43 -27.54 -12.22
CA MET A 909 -25.61 -28.98 -11.88
C MET A 909 -24.37 -29.91 -11.86
N ARG A 910 -23.29 -29.60 -11.12
CA ARG A 910 -22.38 -30.68 -10.65
C ARG A 910 -21.60 -30.56 -9.31
N ARG A 911 -22.00 -29.73 -8.34
CA ARG A 911 -21.52 -29.85 -6.94
C ARG A 911 -22.66 -29.88 -5.91
N GLN A 912 -23.27 -31.05 -5.77
CA GLN A 912 -23.90 -31.50 -4.52
C GLN A 912 -23.64 -33.01 -4.34
N ARG A 913 -23.59 -33.45 -3.07
CA ARG A 913 -23.25 -34.81 -2.57
C ARG A 913 -21.76 -35.18 -2.59
N LYS A 914 -21.07 -34.90 -1.47
CA LYS A 914 -20.78 -35.93 -0.46
C LYS A 914 -20.05 -35.35 0.76
N ALA A 915 -20.38 -35.92 1.92
CA ALA A 915 -20.20 -35.32 3.25
C ALA A 915 -21.11 -34.10 3.38
#